data_AF-A0A1J5L8W9-F1
#
_entry.id   AF-A0A1J5L8W9-F1
#
_cell.length_a   1.000
_cell.length_b   1.000
_cell.length_c   1.000
_cell.angle_alpha   90.00
_cell.angle_beta   90.00
_cell.angle_gamma   90.00
#
_symmetry.space_group_name_H-M   'P 1'
#
loop_
_entity.id
_entity.type
_entity.pdbx_description
1 polymer ?
#
loop_
_entity_poly.entity_id
_entity_poly.type
_entity_poly.pdbx_seq_one_letter_code
_entity_poly.pdbx_strand_id
1 'polypeptide(L)'
;MKNLLSLILLFLLNTASGQSVIIGAGPDVNSIFEASPVNIYYRRQISQFVYTAAEINAAGFNGAGDLSQIGFFVENAPIYEIPGYTIKMKHTALTDVLLNVDDTGIQTVKNGYNYTPTAGDWDMIDLDNNFSWNGTDNILVQICWSQVMPTWNSSGQCRVFNSLNGYRYTRDDAAGSICADLAAVILTTKPQIRLTFDQTTNWEGTISQDWNNGLNWSAGVPNNYMMANIPAGTPFNPLISSTVECLGLVNEGTIDMSAGGELLIYTVLNNLGNIQNQEGAIKFIGNGSCQIANAGQFELNDLTVESSGGLSLSGDEIVLTGTLEITKSTLNTNDILRLRSDVNGTARIAELTSECSFSLNMLDTYGDGWNGGSLDLFIDGVLSESFAATGFGSSSDFTVPAGSLYELFYTTGNWENENSYELLDENNNVIFADGTNPTAGLAFGGVANCAFSPPISGDISMERYIDPGATWWRYIGSAVEGATIEQFNDDFATAGYAGSLFPNFSFISIYSFDETLDNFQGFLPATSASQIMGAGQGWQIYSGDSLQGTNEFTFDLKGVPNQGPVSLPVSYTNGTDGQDGWCLVANPYASTVDWQSTAWTKTKVGAAIYIQDPDTQQYATYVNGASTNGGAPFIASQQSFWVRAFDTSPSLIATEAVKSATDQAFIKASNLSPGMVIRVSDGNSFDEVVIRDIEHAHEEFDYEYDAEKYWNTYPSGPQISALNTDEIDLAVHSFNKGFTEWSIPLRTKALSQGIHSIEFFSVSEMSVPCMYIEDTFTGESYPVLEGASYDFLMSDTTSIPRFLLHIGKNIEIETTDLKCNGDADGSVVINLDTAWVSYSLTHNNIDNTTGLEQGNPLQLEGLQGGTYNLQIDGADNLCGQPTFDFSIIEPDAMQVSANINDEVFGYDGSIELEVSGGSAPYVFEWSNGAYGDSIYDLVASTYVVNIYDYYHCELEVFYNVSSLMNVNELADDISFIYHPTTQSISIINLSTLEANNLILTDMRGRTNQLKIINNGYENYEIFLPQLSTGIYQLTAATNKNINFRFLVAD
;
A
#
# COMPACT_ATOMS: atom_id res chain seq x y z
N MET A 1 37.51 -40.51 10.61
CA MET A 1 37.47 -39.24 11.35
C MET A 1 36.38 -39.18 12.44
N LYS A 2 35.67 -40.28 12.77
CA LYS A 2 34.61 -40.32 13.81
C LYS A 2 35.10 -40.24 15.27
N ASN A 3 36.41 -40.33 15.54
CA ASN A 3 36.96 -40.35 16.90
C ASN A 3 37.58 -39.00 17.35
N LEU A 4 37.58 -37.97 16.49
CA LEU A 4 38.11 -36.65 16.86
C LEU A 4 36.99 -35.68 17.31
N LEU A 5 35.76 -35.84 16.80
CA LEU A 5 34.60 -35.03 17.20
C LEU A 5 34.14 -35.30 18.65
N SER A 6 34.21 -36.55 19.13
CA SER A 6 33.86 -36.87 20.52
C SER A 6 34.83 -36.32 21.56
N LEU A 7 36.03 -35.84 21.17
CA LEU A 7 37.00 -35.29 22.11
C LEU A 7 36.79 -33.79 22.36
N ILE A 8 36.07 -33.09 21.47
CA ILE A 8 35.69 -31.67 21.65
C ILE A 8 34.33 -31.57 22.36
N LEU A 9 33.42 -32.54 22.16
CA LEU A 9 32.11 -32.57 22.82
C LEU A 9 32.18 -32.84 24.34
N LEU A 10 33.31 -33.34 24.87
CA LEU A 10 33.45 -33.70 26.29
C LEU A 10 33.88 -32.54 27.20
N PHE A 11 34.12 -31.33 26.66
CA PHE A 11 34.48 -30.15 27.45
C PHE A 11 33.30 -29.23 27.82
N LEU A 12 32.07 -29.57 27.41
CA LEU A 12 30.86 -28.77 27.70
C LEU A 12 29.85 -29.47 28.64
N LEU A 13 30.22 -30.60 29.25
CA LEU A 13 29.39 -31.20 30.30
C LEU A 13 29.74 -30.60 31.67
N ASN A 14 28.77 -29.84 32.19
CA ASN A 14 28.55 -29.50 33.60
C ASN A 14 29.56 -28.59 34.31
N THR A 15 29.52 -27.30 33.99
CA THR A 15 29.47 -26.20 35.00
C THR A 15 28.95 -24.95 34.29
N ALA A 16 27.93 -24.28 34.84
CA ALA A 16 27.59 -22.92 34.43
C ALA A 16 28.86 -22.06 34.53
N SER A 17 29.38 -21.61 33.39
CA SER A 17 30.59 -20.78 33.32
C SER A 17 30.17 -19.33 33.47
N GLY A 18 30.10 -18.81 34.69
CA GLY A 18 29.83 -17.39 34.91
C GLY A 18 30.99 -16.50 34.43
N GLN A 19 30.69 -15.34 33.85
CA GLN A 19 31.70 -14.33 33.51
C GLN A 19 32.01 -13.49 34.74
N SER A 20 33.27 -13.47 35.16
CA SER A 20 33.69 -12.60 36.27
C SER A 20 34.30 -11.29 35.78
N VAL A 21 33.82 -10.17 36.30
CA VAL A 21 34.42 -8.84 36.11
C VAL A 21 34.97 -8.26 37.41
N ILE A 22 36.07 -7.51 37.30
CA ILE A 22 36.75 -6.90 38.43
C ILE A 22 36.59 -5.39 38.34
N ILE A 23 36.02 -4.79 39.40
CA ILE A 23 35.79 -3.35 39.46
C ILE A 23 36.72 -2.74 40.50
N GLY A 24 37.49 -1.75 40.04
CA GLY A 24 38.61 -1.16 40.78
C GLY A 24 39.94 -1.82 40.46
N ALA A 25 41.03 -1.11 40.72
CA ALA A 25 42.38 -1.59 40.51
C ALA A 25 43.34 -0.92 41.50
N GLY A 26 44.55 -1.49 41.61
CA GLY A 26 45.63 -0.95 42.43
C GLY A 26 45.88 -1.73 43.73
N PRO A 27 46.99 -1.43 44.42
CA PRO A 27 47.44 -2.17 45.61
C PRO A 27 46.95 -1.55 46.94
N ASP A 28 46.09 -0.53 46.90
CA ASP A 28 45.66 0.18 48.10
C ASP A 28 44.75 -0.70 48.96
N VAL A 29 44.96 -0.64 50.28
CA VAL A 29 44.29 -1.48 51.28
C VAL A 29 43.75 -0.59 52.40
N ASN A 30 42.52 -0.84 52.85
CA ASN A 30 41.95 -0.06 53.95
C ASN A 30 42.76 -0.24 55.26
N SER A 31 42.75 0.77 56.13
CA SER A 31 43.37 0.64 57.46
C SER A 31 42.60 -0.36 58.34
N ILE A 32 43.27 -1.01 59.30
CA ILE A 32 42.63 -1.86 60.32
C ILE A 32 41.59 -1.10 61.18
N PHE A 33 41.60 0.24 61.15
CA PHE A 33 40.62 1.10 61.85
C PHE A 33 39.56 1.69 60.91
N GLU A 34 39.70 1.52 59.60
CA GLU A 34 38.78 2.06 58.59
C GLU A 34 37.69 1.04 58.27
N ALA A 35 36.45 1.50 58.09
CA ALA A 35 35.32 0.62 57.80
C ALA A 35 35.49 -0.01 56.41
N SER A 36 35.21 -1.30 56.32
CA SER A 36 35.16 -2.04 55.06
C SER A 36 34.22 -3.25 55.22
N PRO A 37 33.89 -3.96 54.14
CA PRO A 37 33.02 -5.15 54.21
C PRO A 37 33.52 -6.21 55.21
N VAL A 38 34.83 -6.33 55.39
CA VAL A 38 35.46 -7.38 56.24
C VAL A 38 36.07 -6.84 57.53
N ASN A 39 36.03 -5.53 57.78
CA ASN A 39 36.69 -4.94 58.96
C ASN A 39 35.86 -5.09 60.23
N ILE A 40 36.48 -5.61 61.30
CA ILE A 40 35.81 -5.89 62.59
C ILE A 40 36.30 -5.00 63.74
N TYR A 41 36.71 -3.75 63.46
CA TYR A 41 37.13 -2.84 64.52
C TYR A 41 36.02 -2.53 65.53
N TYR A 42 34.78 -2.43 65.05
CA TYR A 42 33.56 -2.32 65.85
C TYR A 42 32.78 -3.63 65.79
N ARG A 43 31.95 -3.89 66.80
CA ARG A 43 31.28 -5.20 66.94
C ARG A 43 30.16 -5.44 65.92
N ARG A 44 29.60 -4.41 65.31
CA ARG A 44 28.55 -4.53 64.28
C ARG A 44 28.62 -3.36 63.30
N GLN A 45 28.23 -3.59 62.05
CA GLN A 45 28.24 -2.57 61.00
C GLN A 45 27.08 -2.76 60.01
N ILE A 46 26.57 -1.65 59.50
CA ILE A 46 25.82 -1.56 58.24
C ILE A 46 26.56 -0.63 57.29
N SER A 47 26.58 -0.98 56.01
CA SER A 47 27.31 -0.25 54.97
C SER A 47 26.61 -0.30 53.63
N GLN A 48 26.79 0.74 52.83
CA GLN A 48 26.25 0.92 51.48
C GLN A 48 27.33 1.47 50.56
N PHE A 49 27.37 0.99 49.31
CA PHE A 49 28.24 1.49 48.24
C PHE A 49 27.61 1.23 46.88
N VAL A 50 27.98 2.03 45.88
CA VAL A 50 27.44 1.96 44.51
C VAL A 50 28.54 1.64 43.51
N TYR A 51 28.23 0.73 42.58
CA TYR A 51 28.99 0.54 41.35
C TYR A 51 28.14 0.98 40.17
N THR A 52 28.71 1.83 39.33
CA THR A 52 27.96 2.37 38.19
C THR A 52 27.91 1.38 37.05
N ALA A 53 26.90 1.48 36.20
CA ALA A 53 26.83 0.71 34.96
C ALA A 53 28.08 0.93 34.11
N ALA A 54 28.58 2.18 34.06
CA ALA A 54 29.83 2.52 33.38
C ALA A 54 31.05 1.76 33.95
N GLU A 55 31.13 1.56 35.26
CA GLU A 55 32.21 0.79 35.88
C GLU A 55 32.12 -0.71 35.60
N ILE A 56 30.91 -1.27 35.57
CA ILE A 56 30.66 -2.69 35.25
C ILE A 56 31.00 -2.94 33.77
N ASN A 57 30.53 -2.07 32.88
CA ASN A 57 30.83 -2.10 31.45
C ASN A 57 32.34 -1.98 31.19
N ALA A 58 33.01 -1.02 31.83
CA ALA A 58 34.46 -0.84 31.72
C ALA A 58 35.26 -2.04 32.26
N ALA A 59 34.70 -2.79 33.22
CA ALA A 59 35.29 -4.01 33.76
C ALA A 59 35.11 -5.24 32.83
N GLY A 60 34.39 -5.09 31.73
CA GLY A 60 34.27 -6.07 30.66
C GLY A 60 32.95 -6.83 30.58
N PHE A 61 31.92 -6.42 31.34
CA PHE A 61 30.58 -7.02 31.28
C PHE A 61 29.60 -5.96 30.79
N ASN A 62 29.14 -6.11 29.55
CA ASN A 62 28.24 -5.17 28.90
C ASN A 62 26.86 -5.81 28.77
N GLY A 63 25.81 -5.13 29.23
CA GLY A 63 24.44 -5.60 29.09
C GLY A 63 23.82 -6.17 30.36
N ALA A 64 22.60 -6.71 30.25
CA ALA A 64 21.87 -7.27 31.38
C ALA A 64 22.38 -8.67 31.76
N GLY A 65 22.27 -9.06 33.03
CA GLY A 65 22.67 -10.39 33.46
C GLY A 65 22.36 -10.68 34.93
N ASP A 66 22.21 -11.96 35.24
CA ASP A 66 21.98 -12.44 36.59
C ASP A 66 23.32 -12.56 37.33
N LEU A 67 23.51 -11.69 38.32
CA LEU A 67 24.65 -11.74 39.21
C LEU A 67 24.45 -12.89 40.20
N SER A 68 25.38 -13.85 40.21
CA SER A 68 25.34 -15.05 41.06
C SER A 68 26.39 -15.05 42.16
N GLN A 69 27.48 -14.27 42.02
CA GLN A 69 28.49 -14.12 43.07
C GLN A 69 29.02 -12.70 43.19
N ILE A 70 29.35 -12.29 44.41
CA ILE A 70 30.14 -11.10 44.70
C ILE A 70 31.34 -11.47 45.57
N GLY A 71 32.52 -11.00 45.21
CA GLY A 71 33.76 -11.24 45.95
C GLY A 71 34.48 -9.97 46.33
N PHE A 72 35.22 -10.05 47.44
CA PHE A 72 36.12 -8.99 47.90
C PHE A 72 37.55 -9.49 47.87
N PHE A 73 38.50 -8.65 47.43
CA PHE A 73 39.92 -9.00 47.54
C PHE A 73 40.37 -8.78 48.99
N VAL A 74 40.57 -9.85 49.75
CA VAL A 74 40.89 -9.77 51.18
C VAL A 74 42.40 -9.84 51.37
N GLU A 75 43.01 -8.73 51.80
CA GLU A 75 44.45 -8.67 52.04
C GLU A 75 44.81 -9.35 53.37
N ASN A 76 44.06 -9.05 54.43
CA ASN A 76 44.23 -9.66 55.74
C ASN A 76 42.86 -10.03 56.31
N ALA A 77 42.65 -11.31 56.60
CA ALA A 77 41.39 -11.82 57.15
C ALA A 77 41.13 -11.23 58.56
N PRO A 78 39.86 -11.01 58.95
CA PRO A 78 39.50 -10.68 60.31
C PRO A 78 39.86 -11.86 61.23
N ILE A 79 40.30 -11.56 62.45
CA ILE A 79 40.73 -12.60 63.40
C ILE A 79 39.55 -13.38 64.02
N TYR A 80 38.33 -12.91 63.80
CA TYR A 80 37.08 -13.55 64.23
C TYR A 80 36.13 -13.67 63.04
N GLU A 81 35.27 -14.69 63.06
CA GLU A 81 34.16 -14.82 62.12
C GLU A 81 33.20 -13.61 62.24
N ILE A 82 32.59 -13.22 61.14
CA ILE A 82 31.64 -12.11 61.06
C ILE A 82 30.21 -12.68 61.06
N PRO A 83 29.45 -12.62 62.17
CA PRO A 83 28.16 -13.29 62.27
C PRO A 83 27.02 -12.48 61.66
N GLY A 84 26.03 -13.19 61.09
CA GLY A 84 24.82 -12.57 60.53
C GLY A 84 25.08 -11.69 59.30
N TYR A 85 26.12 -12.01 58.54
CA TYR A 85 26.52 -11.32 57.32
C TYR A 85 25.44 -11.48 56.24
N THR A 86 24.85 -10.36 55.84
CA THR A 86 23.75 -10.29 54.88
C THR A 86 24.14 -9.34 53.76
N ILE A 87 23.81 -9.69 52.53
CA ILE A 87 24.00 -8.83 51.35
C ILE A 87 22.64 -8.54 50.74
N LYS A 88 22.37 -7.26 50.50
CA LYS A 88 21.20 -6.79 49.79
C LYS A 88 21.60 -5.91 48.61
N MET A 89 20.83 -5.94 47.52
CA MET A 89 21.11 -5.19 46.31
C MET A 89 19.85 -4.53 45.73
N LYS A 90 20.04 -3.45 44.97
CA LYS A 90 18.97 -2.71 44.28
C LYS A 90 19.51 -1.98 43.06
N HIS A 91 18.68 -1.84 42.02
CA HIS A 91 18.90 -0.87 40.95
C HIS A 91 18.78 0.57 41.46
N THR A 92 19.68 1.43 41.02
CA THR A 92 19.67 2.85 41.41
C THR A 92 20.20 3.75 40.30
N ALA A 93 19.63 4.95 40.19
CA ALA A 93 20.16 6.01 39.34
C ALA A 93 21.30 6.80 40.03
N LEU A 94 21.51 6.57 41.33
CA LEU A 94 22.60 7.23 42.08
C LEU A 94 23.96 6.75 41.56
N THR A 95 24.92 7.66 41.43
CA THR A 95 26.29 7.34 41.00
C THR A 95 27.25 7.11 42.18
N ASP A 96 26.84 7.47 43.39
CA ASP A 96 27.61 7.34 44.64
C ASP A 96 26.67 7.20 45.86
N VAL A 97 27.23 7.23 47.08
CA VAL A 97 26.46 7.16 48.34
C VAL A 97 26.45 8.48 49.14
N LEU A 98 26.54 9.63 48.45
CA LEU A 98 26.46 10.95 49.09
C LEU A 98 25.10 11.18 49.76
N LEU A 99 24.03 10.86 49.05
CA LEU A 99 22.66 10.90 49.56
C LEU A 99 22.35 9.60 50.33
N ASN A 100 21.50 9.71 51.34
CA ASN A 100 21.04 8.52 52.06
C ASN A 100 20.16 7.69 51.13
N VAL A 101 20.41 6.39 51.03
CA VAL A 101 19.65 5.50 50.15
C VAL A 101 18.70 4.68 51.01
N ASP A 102 17.39 4.86 50.78
CA ASP A 102 16.38 4.12 51.52
C ASP A 102 16.32 2.64 51.11
N ASP A 103 15.81 1.80 52.01
CA ASP A 103 15.65 0.36 51.81
C ASP A 103 14.43 0.01 50.92
N THR A 104 13.75 0.99 50.31
CA THR A 104 12.53 0.72 49.52
C THR A 104 12.92 -0.02 48.25
N GLY A 105 12.41 -1.24 48.07
CA GLY A 105 12.69 -2.07 46.88
C GLY A 105 14.08 -2.74 46.87
N ILE A 106 14.82 -2.72 47.98
CA ILE A 106 16.08 -3.47 48.09
C ILE A 106 15.80 -4.98 48.26
N GLN A 107 16.46 -5.82 47.46
CA GLN A 107 16.33 -7.27 47.50
C GLN A 107 17.40 -7.89 48.40
N THR A 108 17.05 -8.92 49.18
CA THR A 108 18.05 -9.73 49.89
C THR A 108 18.60 -10.80 48.96
N VAL A 109 19.87 -10.67 48.60
CA VAL A 109 20.56 -11.57 47.66
C VAL A 109 21.42 -12.61 48.38
N LYS A 110 21.82 -12.34 49.63
CA LYS A 110 22.46 -13.31 50.53
C LYS A 110 21.82 -13.25 51.90
N ASN A 111 21.23 -14.36 52.35
CA ASN A 111 20.67 -14.46 53.70
C ASN A 111 21.78 -14.44 54.76
N GLY A 112 21.44 -14.06 55.99
CA GLY A 112 22.40 -13.96 57.09
C GLY A 112 23.15 -15.27 57.36
N TYR A 113 24.48 -15.24 57.29
CA TYR A 113 25.38 -16.36 57.62
C TYR A 113 26.62 -15.91 58.38
N ASN A 114 27.44 -16.86 58.87
CA ASN A 114 28.72 -16.54 59.49
C ASN A 114 29.80 -16.48 58.41
N TYR A 115 30.34 -15.29 58.17
CA TYR A 115 31.33 -15.06 57.12
C TYR A 115 32.75 -15.14 57.68
N THR A 116 33.59 -16.01 57.10
CA THR A 116 35.00 -16.18 57.46
C THR A 116 35.86 -16.06 56.20
N PRO A 117 36.22 -14.83 55.78
CA PRO A 117 36.94 -14.63 54.53
C PRO A 117 38.38 -15.16 54.58
N THR A 118 38.87 -15.64 53.44
CA THR A 118 40.24 -16.10 53.25
C THR A 118 41.13 -14.96 52.77
N ALA A 119 42.31 -14.81 53.38
CA ALA A 119 43.28 -13.78 52.98
C ALA A 119 44.14 -14.20 51.78
N GLY A 120 44.57 -13.22 50.98
CA GLY A 120 45.57 -13.37 49.92
C GLY A 120 45.01 -13.46 48.49
N ASP A 121 43.69 -13.47 48.32
CA ASP A 121 43.01 -13.52 47.02
C ASP A 121 41.57 -12.97 47.11
N TRP A 122 40.81 -13.07 46.02
CA TRP A 122 39.37 -12.86 45.96
C TRP A 122 38.63 -13.92 46.77
N ASP A 123 37.97 -13.49 47.84
CA ASP A 123 37.05 -14.33 48.61
C ASP A 123 35.63 -14.15 48.04
N MET A 124 35.20 -15.12 47.23
CA MET A 124 33.92 -15.08 46.51
C MET A 124 32.77 -15.56 47.40
N ILE A 125 31.65 -14.84 47.36
CA ILE A 125 30.41 -15.16 48.09
C ILE A 125 29.33 -15.53 47.07
N ASP A 126 28.84 -16.77 47.16
CA ASP A 126 27.65 -17.22 46.42
C ASP A 126 26.41 -16.51 46.92
N LEU A 127 25.60 -15.97 46.03
CA LEU A 127 24.31 -15.39 46.35
C LEU A 127 23.27 -16.51 46.54
N ASP A 128 22.36 -16.35 47.50
CA ASP A 128 21.25 -17.31 47.70
C ASP A 128 20.10 -17.04 46.73
N ASN A 129 19.95 -15.78 46.30
CA ASN A 129 19.08 -15.38 45.21
C ASN A 129 19.92 -14.51 44.27
N ASN A 130 19.97 -14.88 42.99
CA ASN A 130 20.62 -14.07 41.96
C ASN A 130 20.02 -12.66 41.92
N PHE A 131 20.85 -11.70 41.55
CA PHE A 131 20.43 -10.32 41.33
C PHE A 131 20.39 -10.04 39.83
N SER A 132 19.19 -9.94 39.26
CA SER A 132 18.99 -9.66 37.84
C SER A 132 19.33 -8.21 37.53
N TRP A 133 20.55 -7.97 37.04
CA TRP A 133 20.99 -6.65 36.62
C TRP A 133 20.44 -6.30 35.24
N ASN A 134 19.85 -5.11 35.10
CA ASN A 134 19.22 -4.66 33.85
C ASN A 134 20.19 -4.03 32.84
N GLY A 135 21.50 -4.06 33.11
CA GLY A 135 22.55 -3.56 32.21
C GLY A 135 22.66 -2.03 32.10
N THR A 136 21.75 -1.28 32.72
CA THR A 136 21.64 0.18 32.54
C THR A 136 21.67 0.94 33.85
N ASP A 137 21.02 0.44 34.90
CA ASP A 137 21.04 1.07 36.22
C ASP A 137 22.34 0.76 36.97
N ASN A 138 22.71 1.63 37.91
CA ASN A 138 23.80 1.35 38.83
C ASN A 138 23.35 0.33 39.90
N ILE A 139 24.29 -0.38 40.51
CA ILE A 139 24.01 -1.36 41.56
C ILE A 139 24.37 -0.77 42.92
N LEU A 140 23.38 -0.60 43.78
CA LEU A 140 23.60 -0.38 45.21
C LEU A 140 23.83 -1.72 45.90
N VAL A 141 24.92 -1.84 46.65
CA VAL A 141 25.19 -2.99 47.52
C VAL A 141 25.13 -2.53 48.97
N GLN A 142 24.29 -3.21 49.77
CA GLN A 142 24.19 -3.03 51.20
C GLN A 142 24.68 -4.29 51.92
N ILE A 143 25.62 -4.09 52.83
CA ILE A 143 26.16 -5.16 53.68
C ILE A 143 25.89 -4.82 55.12
N CYS A 144 25.35 -5.80 55.85
CA CYS A 144 25.20 -5.71 57.28
C CYS A 144 25.65 -7.00 57.98
N TRP A 145 26.23 -6.85 59.16
CA TRP A 145 26.56 -7.95 60.05
C TRP A 145 26.50 -7.51 61.52
N SER A 146 26.44 -8.51 62.41
CA SER A 146 26.10 -8.34 63.83
C SER A 146 27.26 -8.71 64.77
N GLN A 147 27.00 -8.64 66.07
CA GLN A 147 27.97 -8.64 67.17
C GLN A 147 29.10 -9.71 67.10
N VAL A 148 30.30 -9.28 66.70
CA VAL A 148 31.55 -10.06 66.77
C VAL A 148 32.04 -10.21 68.23
N MET A 149 32.44 -11.42 68.65
CA MET A 149 32.85 -11.78 70.02
C MET A 149 34.21 -12.51 70.04
N PRO A 150 35.04 -12.45 71.12
CA PRO A 150 34.76 -11.88 72.45
C PRO A 150 35.49 -10.54 72.77
N THR A 151 36.50 -10.12 71.99
CA THR A 151 37.39 -8.98 72.34
C THR A 151 37.54 -7.92 71.24
N TRP A 152 37.96 -6.73 71.66
CA TRP A 152 38.18 -5.51 70.88
C TRP A 152 39.48 -5.55 70.06
N ASN A 153 39.50 -6.28 68.95
CA ASN A 153 40.69 -6.42 68.12
C ASN A 153 40.43 -5.98 66.68
N SER A 154 40.94 -4.79 66.34
CA SER A 154 40.94 -4.25 64.98
C SER A 154 41.67 -5.20 64.02
N SER A 155 40.93 -5.77 63.07
CA SER A 155 41.44 -6.65 62.01
C SER A 155 40.46 -6.70 60.84
N GLY A 156 40.84 -7.35 59.75
CA GLY A 156 40.06 -7.37 58.51
C GLY A 156 40.41 -6.19 57.62
N GLN A 157 41.06 -6.49 56.49
CA GLN A 157 41.45 -5.55 55.46
C GLN A 157 41.17 -6.14 54.08
N CYS A 158 40.58 -5.35 53.21
CA CYS A 158 40.38 -5.66 51.79
C CYS A 158 41.01 -4.56 50.93
N ARG A 159 41.23 -4.87 49.65
CA ARG A 159 41.65 -3.83 48.71
C ARG A 159 40.55 -2.83 48.46
N VAL A 160 40.96 -1.58 48.29
CA VAL A 160 40.10 -0.44 48.03
C VAL A 160 40.67 0.36 46.87
N PHE A 161 39.88 1.27 46.32
CA PHE A 161 40.33 2.27 45.36
C PHE A 161 39.63 3.60 45.61
N ASN A 162 40.23 4.69 45.12
CA ASN A 162 39.71 6.04 45.32
C ASN A 162 38.40 6.22 44.54
N SER A 163 37.37 6.67 45.25
CA SER A 163 36.06 7.00 44.69
C SER A 163 35.40 8.04 45.58
N LEU A 164 35.09 9.21 45.03
CA LEU A 164 34.44 10.28 45.78
C LEU A 164 33.10 9.78 46.30
N ASN A 165 32.87 9.89 47.61
CA ASN A 165 31.69 9.35 48.29
C ASN A 165 31.47 7.84 48.05
N GLY A 166 32.55 7.05 48.00
CA GLY A 166 32.53 5.66 47.54
C GLY A 166 31.96 4.64 48.53
N TYR A 167 31.96 4.93 49.84
CA TYR A 167 31.50 3.98 50.86
C TYR A 167 30.84 4.71 52.03
N ARG A 168 29.63 4.29 52.40
CA ARG A 168 28.85 4.86 53.50
C ARG A 168 28.59 3.81 54.55
N TYR A 169 28.76 4.13 55.84
CA TYR A 169 28.59 3.14 56.91
C TYR A 169 28.11 3.74 58.23
N THR A 170 27.59 2.86 59.09
CA THR A 170 27.40 3.09 60.53
C THR A 170 27.89 1.85 61.27
N ARG A 171 28.66 2.06 62.34
CA ARG A 171 29.20 0.98 63.17
C ARG A 171 29.29 1.42 64.62
N ASP A 172 29.02 0.50 65.54
CA ASP A 172 29.08 0.73 66.98
C ASP A 172 29.30 -0.59 67.74
N ASP A 173 29.27 -0.55 69.07
CA ASP A 173 29.50 -1.71 69.94
C ASP A 173 28.30 -2.17 70.75
N ALA A 174 27.10 -1.69 70.40
CA ALA A 174 25.89 -2.11 71.09
C ALA A 174 25.56 -3.59 70.81
N ALA A 175 24.76 -4.17 71.70
CA ALA A 175 24.30 -5.54 71.56
C ALA A 175 23.20 -5.66 70.51
N GLY A 176 23.12 -6.80 69.83
CA GLY A 176 22.10 -7.08 68.82
C GLY A 176 22.46 -6.61 67.41
N SER A 177 21.51 -6.70 66.48
CA SER A 177 21.72 -6.39 65.06
C SER A 177 21.65 -4.87 64.79
N ILE A 178 22.46 -4.41 63.84
CA ILE A 178 22.46 -3.03 63.32
C ILE A 178 21.77 -2.94 61.94
N CYS A 179 21.23 -4.04 61.42
CA CYS A 179 20.77 -4.14 60.03
C CYS A 179 19.49 -3.37 59.70
N ALA A 180 18.88 -2.71 60.68
CA ALA A 180 17.74 -1.81 60.51
C ALA A 180 18.12 -0.34 60.65
N ASP A 181 19.39 -0.04 60.95
CA ASP A 181 19.88 1.32 61.12
C ASP A 181 20.32 1.93 59.78
N LEU A 182 20.43 3.25 59.71
CA LEU A 182 20.88 3.95 58.52
C LEU A 182 22.40 4.10 58.51
N ALA A 183 23.02 3.94 57.34
CA ALA A 183 24.43 4.29 57.11
C ALA A 183 24.60 5.83 57.12
N ALA A 184 25.63 6.36 57.79
CA ALA A 184 25.73 7.80 58.05
C ALA A 184 27.08 8.44 57.71
N VAL A 185 28.19 7.72 57.89
CA VAL A 185 29.56 8.23 57.68
C VAL A 185 30.04 7.87 56.28
N ILE A 186 30.64 8.82 55.56
CA ILE A 186 31.09 8.64 54.16
C ILE A 186 32.63 8.59 54.09
N LEU A 187 33.17 7.71 53.25
CA LEU A 187 34.57 7.60 52.87
C LEU A 187 34.78 7.99 51.40
N THR A 188 36.01 8.36 51.05
CA THR A 188 36.45 8.65 49.68
C THR A 188 37.11 7.45 49.00
N THR A 189 36.85 6.26 49.53
CA THR A 189 37.35 4.98 49.03
C THR A 189 36.17 4.02 48.93
N LYS A 190 36.27 3.05 48.01
CA LYS A 190 35.31 1.94 47.91
C LYS A 190 36.03 0.61 47.70
N PRO A 191 35.45 -0.53 48.13
CA PRO A 191 36.10 -1.83 48.00
C PRO A 191 36.33 -2.20 46.54
N GLN A 192 37.41 -2.92 46.25
CA GLN A 192 37.53 -3.63 44.99
C GLN A 192 36.62 -4.85 45.06
N ILE A 193 35.84 -5.09 43.99
CA ILE A 193 34.91 -6.22 43.92
C ILE A 193 35.15 -7.05 42.67
N ARG A 194 34.78 -8.32 42.77
CA ARG A 194 34.63 -9.22 41.64
C ARG A 194 33.19 -9.67 41.57
N LEU A 195 32.53 -9.44 40.43
CA LEU A 195 31.16 -9.85 40.16
C LEU A 195 31.18 -11.02 39.20
N THR A 196 30.44 -12.10 39.47
CA THR A 196 30.25 -13.21 38.53
C THR A 196 28.80 -13.21 38.04
N PHE A 197 28.61 -13.05 36.74
CA PHE A 197 27.31 -13.13 36.08
C PHE A 197 27.13 -14.49 35.39
N ASP A 198 25.95 -15.09 35.52
CA ASP A 198 25.64 -16.34 34.84
C ASP A 198 25.55 -16.11 33.32
N GLN A 199 26.13 -17.02 32.54
CA GLN A 199 26.17 -16.95 31.07
C GLN A 199 25.28 -18.00 30.41
N THR A 200 24.66 -18.87 31.21
CA THR A 200 23.81 -19.96 30.72
C THR A 200 22.68 -20.20 31.71
N THR A 201 21.48 -20.33 31.18
CA THR A 201 20.29 -20.67 31.96
C THR A 201 19.67 -21.95 31.40
N ASN A 202 19.26 -22.86 32.28
CA ASN A 202 18.63 -24.12 31.90
C ASN A 202 17.13 -23.99 32.01
N TRP A 203 16.42 -24.45 30.98
CA TRP A 203 14.98 -24.63 31.05
C TRP A 203 14.65 -25.78 32.00
N GLU A 204 14.03 -25.46 33.12
CA GLU A 204 13.52 -26.44 34.07
C GLU A 204 12.07 -26.80 33.75
N GLY A 205 11.30 -25.87 33.18
CA GLY A 205 9.92 -26.08 32.71
C GLY A 205 9.00 -26.63 33.81
N THR A 206 9.18 -26.19 35.06
CA THR A 206 8.45 -26.72 36.22
C THR A 206 7.14 -25.99 36.49
N ILE A 207 6.94 -24.80 35.93
CA ILE A 207 5.79 -23.94 36.21
C ILE A 207 4.81 -23.90 35.03
N SER A 208 5.30 -23.65 33.81
CA SER A 208 4.48 -23.50 32.60
C SER A 208 5.30 -23.72 31.32
N GLN A 209 4.65 -23.62 30.16
CA GLN A 209 5.32 -23.61 28.84
C GLN A 209 5.84 -22.21 28.42
N ASP A 210 5.51 -21.16 29.18
CA ASP A 210 5.82 -19.77 28.80
C ASP A 210 7.33 -19.48 28.92
N TRP A 211 7.98 -19.23 27.78
CA TRP A 211 9.40 -18.87 27.69
C TRP A 211 9.76 -17.67 28.59
N ASN A 212 8.86 -16.69 28.71
CA ASN A 212 9.12 -15.44 29.43
C ASN A 212 8.89 -15.55 30.95
N ASN A 213 8.43 -16.70 31.44
CA ASN A 213 8.30 -16.93 32.86
C ASN A 213 9.67 -17.32 33.46
N GLY A 214 10.33 -16.36 34.12
CA GLY A 214 11.65 -16.56 34.74
C GLY A 214 11.72 -17.70 35.77
N LEU A 215 10.60 -18.17 36.32
CA LEU A 215 10.57 -19.33 37.22
C LEU A 215 10.72 -20.68 36.50
N ASN A 216 10.62 -20.70 35.17
CA ASN A 216 10.94 -21.88 34.37
C ASN A 216 12.44 -22.03 34.10
N TRP A 217 13.26 -21.06 34.52
CA TRP A 217 14.67 -20.98 34.17
C TRP A 217 15.57 -20.99 35.41
N SER A 218 16.69 -21.72 35.35
CA SER A 218 17.60 -21.86 36.49
C SER A 218 18.36 -20.56 36.85
N ALA A 219 18.53 -19.65 35.89
CA ALA A 219 19.30 -18.41 36.04
C ALA A 219 18.66 -17.24 35.25
N GLY A 220 17.33 -17.11 35.32
CA GLY A 220 16.57 -16.06 34.64
C GLY A 220 16.24 -16.37 33.18
N VAL A 221 15.38 -15.53 32.57
CA VAL A 221 14.98 -15.67 31.16
C VAL A 221 16.18 -15.35 30.26
N PRO A 222 16.50 -16.18 29.25
CA PRO A 222 17.55 -15.89 28.28
C PRO A 222 17.36 -14.53 27.62
N ASN A 223 18.49 -13.91 27.25
CA ASN A 223 18.54 -12.64 26.54
C ASN A 223 19.77 -12.63 25.60
N ASN A 224 20.04 -11.52 24.92
CA ASN A 224 21.15 -11.36 23.99
C ASN A 224 22.58 -11.57 24.55
N TYR A 225 22.75 -11.73 25.86
CA TYR A 225 24.04 -12.05 26.51
C TYR A 225 24.05 -13.39 27.24
N MET A 226 22.92 -14.12 27.27
CA MET A 226 22.77 -15.36 28.02
C MET A 226 22.39 -16.53 27.12
N MET A 227 23.14 -17.63 27.22
CA MET A 227 22.84 -18.88 26.52
C MET A 227 21.61 -19.57 27.12
N ALA A 228 20.73 -20.09 26.27
CA ALA A 228 19.62 -20.95 26.64
C ALA A 228 20.02 -22.41 26.47
N ASN A 229 19.79 -23.23 27.49
CA ASN A 229 19.91 -24.69 27.40
C ASN A 229 18.54 -25.33 27.67
N ILE A 230 18.04 -26.16 26.75
CA ILE A 230 16.78 -26.88 26.87
C ILE A 230 17.08 -28.38 27.03
N PRO A 231 17.10 -28.93 28.26
CA PRO A 231 17.37 -30.34 28.49
C PRO A 231 16.24 -31.25 27.99
N ALA A 232 16.58 -32.50 27.70
CA ALA A 232 15.57 -33.52 27.43
C ALA A 232 14.73 -33.87 28.68
N GLY A 233 13.44 -34.11 28.50
CA GLY A 233 12.56 -34.67 29.53
C GLY A 233 12.08 -33.68 30.60
N THR A 234 12.04 -32.39 30.30
CA THR A 234 11.43 -31.37 31.16
C THR A 234 9.90 -31.56 31.23
N PRO A 235 9.23 -31.14 32.33
CA PRO A 235 7.79 -31.37 32.50
C PRO A 235 6.91 -30.62 31.48
N PHE A 236 7.30 -29.40 31.15
CA PHE A 236 6.68 -28.58 30.11
C PHE A 236 7.73 -28.19 29.07
N ASN A 237 7.41 -28.35 27.79
CA ASN A 237 8.22 -27.81 26.68
C ASN A 237 8.06 -26.29 26.63
N PRO A 238 9.11 -25.52 26.33
CA PRO A 238 8.96 -24.10 26.03
C PRO A 238 8.09 -23.90 24.78
N LEU A 239 7.15 -22.97 24.86
CA LEU A 239 6.31 -22.49 23.77
C LEU A 239 6.75 -21.08 23.37
N ILE A 240 7.13 -20.92 22.10
CA ILE A 240 7.44 -19.63 21.49
C ILE A 240 6.23 -19.17 20.68
N SER A 241 5.53 -18.17 21.20
CA SER A 241 4.31 -17.58 20.59
C SER A 241 4.40 -16.05 20.43
N SER A 242 5.56 -15.49 20.74
CA SER A 242 5.94 -14.10 20.54
C SER A 242 7.44 -14.05 20.26
N THR A 243 7.99 -12.87 19.98
CA THR A 243 9.44 -12.68 19.89
C THR A 243 10.10 -12.97 21.24
N VAL A 244 11.12 -13.84 21.22
CA VAL A 244 12.00 -14.17 22.34
C VAL A 244 13.44 -14.20 21.84
N GLU A 245 14.41 -14.07 22.73
CA GLU A 245 15.82 -14.00 22.34
C GLU A 245 16.75 -14.77 23.27
N CYS A 246 17.91 -15.18 22.75
CA CYS A 246 19.02 -15.73 23.52
C CYS A 246 20.36 -15.51 22.80
N LEU A 247 21.47 -15.42 23.54
CA LEU A 247 22.80 -15.32 22.94
C LEU A 247 23.07 -16.52 22.02
N GLY A 248 22.72 -17.71 22.48
CA GLY A 248 22.80 -18.97 21.74
C GLY A 248 21.93 -20.02 22.41
N LEU A 249 21.55 -21.05 21.66
CA LEU A 249 20.63 -22.09 22.08
C LEU A 249 21.27 -23.48 21.95
N VAL A 250 21.25 -24.25 23.04
CA VAL A 250 21.47 -25.70 23.02
C VAL A 250 20.13 -26.37 23.30
N ASN A 251 19.60 -27.12 22.34
CA ASN A 251 18.34 -27.83 22.49
C ASN A 251 18.58 -29.33 22.50
N GLU A 252 18.38 -29.99 23.64
CA GLU A 252 18.32 -31.45 23.78
C GLU A 252 16.86 -31.94 23.95
N GLY A 253 15.93 -31.03 24.24
CA GLY A 253 14.52 -31.30 24.51
C GLY A 253 13.59 -31.07 23.34
N THR A 254 12.41 -30.52 23.60
CA THR A 254 11.43 -30.15 22.58
C THR A 254 11.05 -28.69 22.76
N ILE A 255 11.08 -27.90 21.69
CA ILE A 255 10.58 -26.52 21.66
C ILE A 255 9.36 -26.49 20.74
N ASP A 256 8.25 -25.94 21.20
CA ASP A 256 7.04 -25.76 20.41
C ASP A 256 7.02 -24.32 19.88
N MET A 257 6.87 -24.12 18.57
CA MET A 257 6.75 -22.76 17.98
C MET A 257 5.40 -22.63 17.27
N SER A 258 4.65 -21.58 17.62
CA SER A 258 3.38 -21.24 16.99
C SER A 258 3.52 -20.10 15.98
N ALA A 259 2.46 -19.85 15.21
CA ALA A 259 2.33 -18.66 14.38
C ALA A 259 2.66 -17.39 15.16
N GLY A 260 3.48 -16.51 14.58
CA GLY A 260 3.93 -15.26 15.22
C GLY A 260 5.00 -15.42 16.31
N GLY A 261 5.45 -16.65 16.57
CA GLY A 261 6.62 -16.91 17.41
C GLY A 261 7.91 -16.65 16.65
N GLU A 262 8.81 -15.86 17.23
CA GLU A 262 10.12 -15.57 16.66
C GLU A 262 11.22 -15.85 17.69
N LEU A 263 12.24 -16.61 17.28
CA LEU A 263 13.41 -16.89 18.11
C LEU A 263 14.64 -16.16 17.56
N LEU A 264 15.09 -15.14 18.28
CA LEU A 264 16.29 -14.37 17.94
C LEU A 264 17.54 -15.03 18.57
N ILE A 265 18.54 -15.31 17.74
CA ILE A 265 19.80 -15.96 18.15
C ILE A 265 20.99 -15.11 17.68
N TYR A 266 21.93 -14.83 18.58
CA TYR A 266 23.08 -13.96 18.28
C TYR A 266 24.37 -14.72 17.91
N THR A 267 24.42 -16.04 18.18
CA THR A 267 25.63 -16.86 17.97
C THR A 267 25.31 -18.24 17.41
N VAL A 268 24.96 -19.22 18.24
CA VAL A 268 24.87 -20.63 17.85
C VAL A 268 23.52 -21.25 18.19
N LEU A 269 23.00 -22.07 17.28
CA LEU A 269 21.90 -23.01 17.52
C LEU A 269 22.42 -24.44 17.39
N ASN A 270 22.60 -25.11 18.53
CA ASN A 270 22.91 -26.55 18.58
C ASN A 270 21.62 -27.33 18.84
N ASN A 271 20.98 -27.84 17.78
CA ASN A 271 19.76 -28.61 17.86
C ASN A 271 20.05 -30.13 17.91
N LEU A 272 20.04 -30.69 19.12
CA LEU A 272 20.18 -32.12 19.42
C LEU A 272 18.81 -32.80 19.68
N GLY A 273 17.78 -32.01 19.95
CA GLY A 273 16.41 -32.41 20.25
C GLY A 273 15.45 -32.14 19.07
N ASN A 274 14.23 -31.74 19.39
CA ASN A 274 13.19 -31.41 18.42
C ASN A 274 12.77 -29.94 18.55
N ILE A 275 12.51 -29.29 17.43
CA ILE A 275 11.83 -27.99 17.39
C ILE A 275 10.61 -28.21 16.51
N GLN A 276 9.43 -28.23 17.12
CA GLN A 276 8.15 -28.36 16.43
C GLN A 276 7.75 -26.98 15.92
N ASN A 277 8.34 -26.58 14.80
CA ASN A 277 8.04 -25.33 14.16
C ASN A 277 6.90 -25.51 13.16
N GLN A 278 5.68 -25.13 13.55
CA GLN A 278 4.54 -25.23 12.63
C GLN A 278 4.37 -23.98 11.76
N GLU A 279 4.68 -22.78 12.28
CA GLU A 279 4.45 -21.50 11.55
C GLU A 279 5.31 -20.32 12.10
N GLY A 280 6.41 -20.58 12.83
CA GLY A 280 7.26 -19.57 13.46
C GLY A 280 8.59 -19.34 12.73
N ALA A 281 9.33 -18.29 13.13
CA ALA A 281 10.59 -17.89 12.49
C ALA A 281 11.79 -18.04 13.43
N ILE A 282 12.93 -18.47 12.88
CA ILE A 282 14.23 -18.37 13.56
C ILE A 282 15.06 -17.31 12.86
N LYS A 283 15.63 -16.39 13.64
CA LYS A 283 16.34 -15.24 13.12
C LYS A 283 17.72 -15.12 13.77
N PHE A 284 18.75 -15.11 12.95
CA PHE A 284 20.12 -14.88 13.39
C PHE A 284 20.48 -13.41 13.25
N ILE A 285 20.87 -12.77 14.35
CA ILE A 285 21.13 -11.32 14.42
C ILE A 285 22.48 -11.02 15.10
N GLY A 286 22.88 -9.75 15.10
CA GLY A 286 24.10 -9.28 15.75
C GLY A 286 25.30 -9.19 14.81
N ASN A 287 26.49 -9.03 15.39
CA ASN A 287 27.70 -8.70 14.63
C ASN A 287 28.71 -9.85 14.49
N GLY A 288 28.41 -11.01 15.10
CA GLY A 288 29.31 -12.16 15.14
C GLY A 288 28.87 -13.26 14.17
N SER A 289 29.82 -14.07 13.71
CA SER A 289 29.49 -15.23 12.88
C SER A 289 28.57 -16.20 13.63
N CYS A 290 27.52 -16.63 12.93
CA CYS A 290 26.50 -17.51 13.46
C CYS A 290 26.62 -18.94 12.91
N GLN A 291 26.07 -19.90 13.65
CA GLN A 291 26.06 -21.31 13.22
C GLN A 291 24.77 -22.02 13.63
N ILE A 292 24.22 -22.83 12.73
CA ILE A 292 23.28 -23.91 13.07
C ILE A 292 24.04 -25.24 13.02
N ALA A 293 23.92 -26.03 14.08
CA ALA A 293 24.39 -27.41 14.13
C ALA A 293 23.25 -28.33 14.55
N ASN A 294 22.88 -29.30 13.71
CA ASN A 294 21.82 -30.25 14.00
C ASN A 294 22.30 -31.71 13.97
N ALA A 295 21.81 -32.54 14.89
CA ALA A 295 22.17 -33.95 14.99
C ALA A 295 21.25 -34.90 14.21
N GLY A 296 20.18 -34.37 13.60
CA GLY A 296 19.17 -35.06 12.81
C GLY A 296 18.47 -34.06 11.88
N GLN A 297 17.71 -34.54 10.90
CA GLN A 297 16.95 -33.66 9.98
C GLN A 297 16.17 -32.61 10.77
N PHE A 298 16.36 -31.35 10.42
CA PHE A 298 15.80 -30.23 11.15
C PHE A 298 14.89 -29.41 10.24
N GLU A 299 13.60 -29.41 10.55
CA GLU A 299 12.59 -28.67 9.79
C GLU A 299 12.32 -27.29 10.38
N LEU A 300 12.26 -26.29 9.51
CA LEU A 300 12.05 -24.88 9.83
C LEU A 300 10.98 -24.32 8.89
N ASN A 301 10.14 -23.42 9.41
CA ASN A 301 9.26 -22.62 8.55
C ASN A 301 10.04 -21.46 7.91
N ASP A 302 10.33 -20.41 8.67
CA ASP A 302 11.10 -19.27 8.19
C ASP A 302 12.48 -19.17 8.84
N LEU A 303 13.48 -18.78 8.05
CA LEU A 303 14.85 -18.54 8.48
C LEU A 303 15.32 -17.17 7.97
N THR A 304 15.66 -16.27 8.89
CA THR A 304 16.19 -14.94 8.55
C THR A 304 17.65 -14.80 9.01
N VAL A 305 18.52 -14.37 8.11
CA VAL A 305 19.95 -14.10 8.35
C VAL A 305 20.20 -12.60 8.31
N GLU A 306 20.24 -12.02 9.51
CA GLU A 306 20.49 -10.59 9.76
C GLU A 306 21.82 -10.34 10.49
N SER A 307 22.56 -11.40 10.83
CA SER A 307 23.88 -11.24 11.41
C SER A 307 24.86 -10.73 10.37
N SER A 308 25.60 -9.65 10.67
CA SER A 308 26.64 -9.15 9.77
C SER A 308 27.83 -10.11 9.64
N GLY A 309 28.00 -11.02 10.61
CA GLY A 309 29.02 -12.08 10.57
C GLY A 309 28.63 -13.30 9.73
N GLY A 310 27.41 -13.33 9.18
CA GLY A 310 26.87 -14.42 8.37
C GLY A 310 26.42 -15.64 9.18
N LEU A 311 25.87 -16.63 8.47
CA LEU A 311 25.40 -17.90 9.03
C LEU A 311 26.05 -19.09 8.32
N SER A 312 26.46 -20.11 9.08
CA SER A 312 26.91 -21.39 8.54
C SER A 312 26.05 -22.55 9.04
N LEU A 313 25.68 -23.46 8.14
CA LEU A 313 24.92 -24.66 8.48
C LEU A 313 25.86 -25.84 8.70
N SER A 314 25.54 -26.76 9.61
CA SER A 314 26.37 -27.94 9.82
C SER A 314 25.57 -29.08 10.44
N GLY A 315 25.97 -30.33 10.18
CA GLY A 315 25.28 -31.50 10.71
C GLY A 315 24.49 -32.22 9.62
N ASP A 316 23.27 -32.63 9.97
CA ASP A 316 22.34 -33.28 9.03
C ASP A 316 21.52 -32.25 8.23
N GLU A 317 20.66 -32.71 7.33
CA GLU A 317 19.84 -31.84 6.46
C GLU A 317 18.96 -30.85 7.25
N ILE A 318 18.88 -29.62 6.75
CA ILE A 318 17.95 -28.59 7.21
C ILE A 318 16.90 -28.40 6.12
N VAL A 319 15.63 -28.53 6.49
CA VAL A 319 14.49 -28.46 5.58
C VAL A 319 13.72 -27.18 5.87
N LEU A 320 13.68 -26.28 4.90
CA LEU A 320 12.89 -25.06 4.98
C LEU A 320 11.54 -25.28 4.29
N THR A 321 10.46 -24.84 4.92
CA THR A 321 9.09 -24.97 4.41
C THR A 321 8.47 -23.62 4.03
N GLY A 322 9.00 -22.52 4.55
CA GLY A 322 8.61 -21.14 4.24
C GLY A 322 9.71 -20.36 3.52
N THR A 323 10.14 -19.25 4.11
CA THR A 323 11.00 -18.24 3.47
C THR A 323 12.40 -18.22 4.06
N LEU A 324 13.41 -18.23 3.18
CA LEU A 324 14.78 -17.87 3.52
C LEU A 324 14.99 -16.38 3.19
N GLU A 325 15.31 -15.59 4.21
CA GLU A 325 15.62 -14.16 4.06
C GLU A 325 17.07 -13.89 4.49
N ILE A 326 17.80 -13.10 3.70
CA ILE A 326 19.17 -12.71 4.00
C ILE A 326 19.30 -11.21 3.70
N THR A 327 19.54 -10.42 4.74
CA THR A 327 19.52 -8.95 4.61
C THR A 327 20.86 -8.29 4.86
N LYS A 328 21.77 -8.92 5.63
CA LYS A 328 23.05 -8.28 6.01
C LYS A 328 24.35 -8.98 5.64
N SER A 329 24.34 -10.27 5.35
CA SER A 329 25.63 -10.98 5.17
C SER A 329 25.44 -12.23 4.34
N THR A 330 26.27 -13.24 4.60
CA THR A 330 26.31 -14.47 3.82
C THR A 330 25.67 -15.65 4.55
N LEU A 331 25.15 -16.60 3.79
CA LEU A 331 24.78 -17.92 4.23
C LEU A 331 25.69 -18.94 3.56
N ASN A 332 26.37 -19.77 4.34
CA ASN A 332 27.00 -20.98 3.85
C ASN A 332 26.10 -22.17 4.19
N THR A 333 25.48 -22.76 3.17
CA THR A 333 24.56 -23.89 3.30
C THR A 333 25.28 -25.18 3.65
N ASN A 334 26.59 -25.26 3.41
CA ASN A 334 27.40 -26.49 3.46
C ASN A 334 26.71 -27.69 2.78
N ASP A 335 25.97 -27.41 1.70
CA ASP A 335 25.27 -28.38 0.84
C ASP A 335 24.17 -29.20 1.54
N ILE A 336 23.66 -28.72 2.68
CA ILE A 336 22.67 -29.41 3.54
C ILE A 336 21.32 -28.68 3.66
N LEU A 337 21.09 -27.60 2.89
CA LEU A 337 19.80 -26.89 2.89
C LEU A 337 18.89 -27.45 1.80
N ARG A 338 17.66 -27.81 2.18
CA ARG A 338 16.59 -28.20 1.25
C ARG A 338 15.41 -27.23 1.35
N LEU A 339 14.95 -26.72 0.22
CA LEU A 339 13.73 -25.93 0.11
C LEU A 339 12.59 -26.88 -0.29
N ARG A 340 11.68 -27.14 0.66
CA ARG A 340 10.60 -28.13 0.48
C ARG A 340 9.54 -27.63 -0.51
N SER A 341 8.95 -28.55 -1.26
CA SER A 341 7.73 -28.31 -2.02
C SER A 341 6.73 -29.44 -1.83
N ASP A 342 5.52 -29.11 -1.41
CA ASP A 342 4.40 -30.05 -1.24
C ASP A 342 3.06 -29.41 -1.62
N VAL A 343 1.95 -30.13 -1.38
CA VAL A 343 0.58 -29.68 -1.69
C VAL A 343 0.17 -28.40 -0.95
N ASN A 344 0.82 -28.06 0.17
CA ASN A 344 0.52 -26.86 0.95
C ASN A 344 1.33 -25.65 0.50
N GLY A 345 2.41 -25.85 -0.24
CA GLY A 345 3.17 -24.77 -0.84
C GLY A 345 4.63 -25.12 -1.14
N THR A 346 5.36 -24.11 -1.64
CA THR A 346 6.78 -24.23 -1.97
C THR A 346 7.62 -23.21 -1.21
N ALA A 347 8.63 -23.69 -0.50
CA ALA A 347 9.62 -22.87 0.16
C ALA A 347 10.39 -22.02 -0.85
N ARG A 348 10.86 -20.85 -0.42
CA ARG A 348 11.44 -19.84 -1.31
C ARG A 348 12.61 -19.11 -0.69
N ILE A 349 13.46 -18.57 -1.55
CA ILE A 349 14.45 -17.55 -1.19
C ILE A 349 13.84 -16.19 -1.50
N ALA A 350 13.83 -15.30 -0.51
CA ALA A 350 13.40 -13.92 -0.67
C ALA A 350 14.31 -13.16 -1.66
N GLU A 351 13.94 -11.91 -1.95
CA GLU A 351 14.81 -11.00 -2.69
C GLU A 351 16.15 -10.87 -1.97
N LEU A 352 17.24 -11.05 -2.73
CA LEU A 352 18.59 -10.85 -2.21
C LEU A 352 19.07 -9.46 -2.58
N THR A 353 19.38 -8.66 -1.57
CA THR A 353 20.02 -7.35 -1.74
C THR A 353 21.51 -7.46 -1.44
N SER A 354 22.34 -6.81 -2.26
CA SER A 354 23.77 -6.69 -1.95
C SER A 354 24.02 -5.57 -0.97
N GLU A 355 25.07 -5.71 -0.17
CA GLU A 355 25.51 -4.68 0.76
C GLU A 355 26.72 -3.92 0.21
N CYS A 356 26.58 -2.60 0.08
CA CYS A 356 27.67 -1.74 -0.31
C CYS A 356 28.52 -1.44 0.92
N SER A 357 29.80 -1.77 0.85
CA SER A 357 30.74 -1.56 1.96
C SER A 357 31.36 -0.17 1.90
N PHE A 358 31.42 0.49 3.05
CA PHE A 358 32.05 1.79 3.23
C PHE A 358 33.00 1.77 4.41
N SER A 359 34.05 2.58 4.34
CA SER A 359 34.98 2.78 5.46
C SER A 359 35.03 4.26 5.85
N LEU A 360 34.84 4.54 7.13
CA LEU A 360 34.91 5.88 7.70
C LEU A 360 36.19 6.03 8.50
N ASN A 361 37.14 6.80 7.96
CA ASN A 361 38.35 7.20 8.68
C ASN A 361 38.08 8.48 9.45
N MET A 362 38.30 8.45 10.76
CA MET A 362 38.08 9.59 11.66
C MET A 362 39.39 9.96 12.33
N LEU A 363 39.69 11.25 12.39
CA LEU A 363 40.95 11.78 12.89
C LEU A 363 40.70 12.85 13.95
N ASP A 364 41.57 12.86 14.95
CA ASP A 364 41.67 13.85 16.00
C ASP A 364 43.13 14.29 16.12
N THR A 365 43.37 15.59 15.98
CA THR A 365 44.73 16.15 15.95
C THR A 365 45.47 16.03 17.29
N TYR A 366 44.77 16.02 18.43
CA TYR A 366 45.36 16.00 19.78
C TYR A 366 45.22 14.65 20.49
N GLY A 367 44.35 13.80 19.98
CA GLY A 367 44.31 12.38 20.32
C GLY A 367 43.53 12.05 21.60
N ASP A 368 42.70 12.98 22.07
CA ASP A 368 41.82 12.82 23.23
C ASP A 368 40.36 12.45 22.86
N GLY A 369 40.08 12.27 21.57
CA GLY A 369 38.77 11.96 21.00
C GLY A 369 37.95 13.23 20.76
N TRP A 370 36.89 13.14 19.95
CA TRP A 370 36.09 14.29 19.49
C TRP A 370 35.30 15.06 20.57
N ASN A 371 35.56 14.86 21.86
CA ASN A 371 35.17 15.80 22.91
C ASN A 371 33.65 16.11 22.98
N GLY A 372 32.83 15.13 22.58
CA GLY A 372 31.36 15.21 22.50
C GLY A 372 30.79 15.34 21.09
N GLY A 373 31.63 15.46 20.06
CA GLY A 373 31.22 15.44 18.66
C GLY A 373 31.04 14.01 18.14
N SER A 374 30.12 13.82 17.20
CA SER A 374 29.81 12.52 16.60
C SER A 374 29.36 12.66 15.15
N LEU A 375 29.46 11.56 14.40
CA LEU A 375 28.90 11.41 13.07
C LEU A 375 27.85 10.30 13.09
N ASP A 376 26.60 10.65 12.82
CA ASP A 376 25.46 9.73 12.85
C ASP A 376 25.11 9.29 11.42
N LEU A 377 25.11 7.98 11.16
CA LEU A 377 24.68 7.37 9.91
C LEU A 377 23.19 7.06 9.97
N PHE A 378 22.42 7.61 9.05
CA PHE A 378 21.04 7.25 8.80
C PHE A 378 20.95 6.42 7.51
N ILE A 379 20.19 5.33 7.52
CA ILE A 379 19.84 4.53 6.33
C ILE A 379 18.33 4.60 6.17
N ASP A 380 17.87 5.06 5.00
CA ASP A 380 16.46 5.34 4.69
C ASP A 380 15.75 6.17 5.79
N GLY A 381 16.49 7.12 6.38
CA GLY A 381 16.01 8.01 7.44
C GLY A 381 16.01 7.41 8.85
N VAL A 382 16.45 6.16 9.03
CA VAL A 382 16.58 5.50 10.33
C VAL A 382 18.03 5.56 10.81
N LEU A 383 18.27 6.01 12.04
CA LEU A 383 19.60 6.02 12.65
C LEU A 383 20.15 4.59 12.72
N SER A 384 21.23 4.32 12.00
CA SER A 384 21.91 3.04 11.94
C SER A 384 23.05 2.97 12.96
N GLU A 385 24.03 3.88 12.88
CA GLU A 385 25.21 3.89 13.75
C GLU A 385 25.69 5.31 14.05
N SER A 386 26.42 5.49 15.16
CA SER A 386 27.06 6.75 15.55
C SER A 386 28.56 6.54 15.76
N PHE A 387 29.37 7.39 15.16
CA PHE A 387 30.82 7.28 15.14
C PHE A 387 31.49 8.50 15.82
N ALA A 388 32.65 8.28 16.44
CA ALA A 388 33.53 9.33 16.92
C ALA A 388 35.00 8.84 16.90
N ALA A 389 35.96 9.74 16.68
CA ALA A 389 37.36 9.35 16.70
C ALA A 389 37.81 8.90 18.10
N THR A 390 38.67 7.88 18.14
CA THR A 390 39.39 7.46 19.36
C THR A 390 40.89 7.62 19.18
N GLY A 391 41.58 8.15 20.19
CA GLY A 391 43.00 8.49 20.05
C GLY A 391 43.22 9.50 18.92
N PHE A 392 44.38 9.44 18.27
CA PHE A 392 44.69 10.32 17.12
C PHE A 392 43.91 9.99 15.83
N GLY A 393 43.30 8.81 15.79
CA GLY A 393 42.54 8.37 14.63
C GLY A 393 42.05 6.94 14.77
N SER A 394 40.89 6.69 14.19
CA SER A 394 40.22 5.40 14.16
C SER A 394 39.46 5.23 12.85
N SER A 395 39.29 4.00 12.40
CA SER A 395 38.39 3.69 11.28
C SER A 395 37.22 2.84 11.74
N SER A 396 36.08 2.97 11.06
CA SER A 396 34.95 2.08 11.21
C SER A 396 34.42 1.70 9.85
N ASP A 397 34.16 0.41 9.65
CA ASP A 397 33.53 -0.09 8.43
C ASP A 397 32.04 -0.27 8.69
N PHE A 398 31.22 0.07 7.71
CA PHE A 398 29.77 -0.15 7.75
C PHE A 398 29.25 -0.53 6.38
N THR A 399 28.08 -1.14 6.34
CA THR A 399 27.42 -1.55 5.11
C THR A 399 26.08 -0.84 4.94
N VAL A 400 25.71 -0.60 3.69
CA VAL A 400 24.40 -0.04 3.33
C VAL A 400 23.79 -0.92 2.23
N PRO A 401 22.54 -1.37 2.36
CA PRO A 401 21.86 -2.11 1.30
C PRO A 401 21.88 -1.32 -0.01
N ALA A 402 22.20 -2.00 -1.12
CA ALA A 402 22.18 -1.38 -2.44
C ALA A 402 20.79 -0.80 -2.75
N GLY A 403 20.74 0.45 -3.21
CA GLY A 403 19.49 1.18 -3.48
C GLY A 403 18.97 2.01 -2.31
N SER A 404 19.42 1.75 -1.07
CA SER A 404 19.06 2.56 0.10
C SER A 404 19.71 3.94 0.06
N LEU A 405 18.98 4.93 0.55
CA LEU A 405 19.53 6.25 0.86
C LEU A 405 20.33 6.13 2.15
N TYR A 406 21.54 6.70 2.18
CA TYR A 406 22.30 6.85 3.41
C TYR A 406 22.81 8.27 3.59
N GLU A 407 22.78 8.74 4.83
CA GLU A 407 23.07 10.11 5.21
C GLU A 407 23.99 10.13 6.43
N LEU A 408 25.07 10.92 6.38
CA LEU A 408 25.96 11.15 7.51
C LEU A 408 25.69 12.54 8.07
N PHE A 409 25.34 12.60 9.36
CA PHE A 409 25.01 13.82 10.07
C PHE A 409 26.06 14.11 11.15
N TYR A 410 26.73 15.26 11.06
CA TYR A 410 27.74 15.64 12.02
C TYR A 410 27.15 16.51 13.14
N THR A 411 27.35 16.07 14.38
CA THR A 411 26.97 16.78 15.61
C THR A 411 28.23 17.35 16.26
N THR A 412 28.25 18.65 16.52
CA THR A 412 29.42 19.34 17.11
C THR A 412 29.55 19.06 18.61
N GLY A 413 30.77 18.81 19.06
CA GLY A 413 31.19 18.79 20.45
C GLY A 413 31.97 20.04 20.86
N ASN A 414 32.98 19.86 21.71
CA ASN A 414 33.95 20.91 22.03
C ASN A 414 35.22 20.72 21.17
N TRP A 415 35.85 21.84 20.77
CA TRP A 415 37.16 21.85 20.08
C TRP A 415 37.18 21.30 18.64
N GLU A 416 36.08 21.46 17.89
CA GLU A 416 35.88 21.03 16.49
C GLU A 416 37.04 21.28 15.51
N ASN A 417 37.89 22.27 15.77
CA ASN A 417 39.06 22.58 14.95
C ASN A 417 40.13 21.47 14.94
N GLU A 418 39.95 20.38 15.66
CA GLU A 418 40.82 19.19 15.65
C GLU A 418 40.23 17.97 14.93
N ASN A 419 38.93 18.02 14.59
CA ASN A 419 38.17 16.89 14.06
C ASN A 419 38.19 16.89 12.52
N SER A 420 38.42 15.73 11.91
CA SER A 420 38.25 15.53 10.46
C SER A 420 37.92 14.08 10.16
N TYR A 421 37.24 13.81 9.05
CA TYR A 421 36.93 12.45 8.62
C TYR A 421 36.88 12.31 7.10
N GLU A 422 37.10 11.08 6.63
CA GLU A 422 37.03 10.67 5.23
C GLU A 422 36.14 9.44 5.12
N LEU A 423 35.19 9.48 4.20
CA LEU A 423 34.36 8.34 3.80
C LEU A 423 34.92 7.73 2.51
N LEU A 424 35.15 6.42 2.54
CA LEU A 424 35.71 5.64 1.45
C LEU A 424 34.68 4.63 0.94
N ASP A 425 34.66 4.41 -0.38
CA ASP A 425 33.87 3.34 -1.02
C ASP A 425 34.54 1.96 -0.88
N GLU A 426 33.87 0.92 -1.39
CA GLU A 426 34.34 -0.48 -1.42
C GLU A 426 35.70 -0.69 -2.11
N ASN A 427 36.11 0.26 -2.95
CA ASN A 427 37.39 0.24 -3.68
C ASN A 427 38.48 1.08 -2.97
N ASN A 428 38.20 1.54 -1.73
CA ASN A 428 39.04 2.44 -0.94
C ASN A 428 39.26 3.82 -1.61
N ASN A 429 38.35 4.28 -2.46
CA ASN A 429 38.39 5.65 -2.97
C ASN A 429 37.68 6.57 -1.99
N VAL A 430 38.29 7.72 -1.67
CA VAL A 430 37.62 8.76 -0.88
C VAL A 430 36.48 9.36 -1.69
N ILE A 431 35.24 9.13 -1.26
CA ILE A 431 34.02 9.67 -1.87
C ILE A 431 33.53 10.94 -1.17
N PHE A 432 33.93 11.14 0.09
CA PHE A 432 33.65 12.36 0.83
C PHE A 432 34.70 12.59 1.93
N ALA A 433 34.97 13.85 2.26
CA ALA A 433 35.83 14.22 3.38
C ALA A 433 35.42 15.59 3.92
N ASP A 434 35.52 15.79 5.23
CA ASP A 434 35.32 17.10 5.87
C ASP A 434 36.29 17.31 7.03
N GLY A 435 36.60 18.58 7.30
CA GLY A 435 37.52 19.04 8.34
C GLY A 435 38.94 19.43 7.85
N THR A 436 39.81 19.90 8.74
CA THR A 436 39.56 20.22 10.16
C THR A 436 38.49 21.29 10.34
N ASN A 437 37.67 21.20 11.40
CA ASN A 437 36.46 22.00 11.67
C ASN A 437 35.25 21.62 10.79
N PRO A 438 34.69 20.40 10.96
CA PRO A 438 33.62 19.89 10.12
C PRO A 438 32.32 20.70 10.27
N THR A 439 31.48 20.66 9.25
CA THR A 439 30.22 21.43 9.22
C THR A 439 29.12 20.68 9.97
N ALA A 440 28.53 21.32 10.98
CA ALA A 440 27.38 20.76 11.70
C ALA A 440 26.18 20.56 10.77
N GLY A 441 25.49 19.43 10.89
CA GLY A 441 24.32 19.10 10.08
C GLY A 441 24.52 17.91 9.16
N LEU A 442 23.72 17.83 8.09
CA LEU A 442 23.90 16.82 7.04
C LEU A 442 25.21 17.07 6.31
N ALA A 443 26.20 16.20 6.55
CA ALA A 443 27.51 16.29 5.95
C ALA A 443 27.53 15.65 4.56
N PHE A 444 26.94 14.46 4.42
CA PHE A 444 26.91 13.71 3.17
C PHE A 444 25.60 12.93 3.05
N GLY A 445 25.10 12.77 1.82
CA GLY A 445 23.94 11.94 1.51
C GLY A 445 24.08 11.34 0.11
N GLY A 446 23.76 10.06 -0.03
CA GLY A 446 23.87 9.34 -1.30
C GLY A 446 22.99 8.10 -1.34
N VAL A 447 22.84 7.53 -2.54
CA VAL A 447 22.20 6.21 -2.73
C VAL A 447 23.31 5.19 -2.89
N ALA A 448 23.26 4.12 -2.10
CA ALA A 448 24.25 3.06 -2.16
C ALA A 448 24.13 2.31 -3.50
N ASN A 449 25.22 2.21 -4.25
CA ASN A 449 25.24 1.54 -5.55
C ASN A 449 26.54 0.75 -5.70
N CYS A 450 26.45 -0.57 -5.62
CA CYS A 450 27.56 -1.51 -5.70
C CYS A 450 27.15 -2.72 -6.57
N ALA A 451 28.14 -3.49 -7.01
CA ALA A 451 27.87 -4.69 -7.79
C ALA A 451 27.16 -5.75 -6.95
N PHE A 452 26.31 -6.55 -7.60
CA PHE A 452 25.66 -7.66 -6.91
C PHE A 452 26.70 -8.68 -6.41
N SER A 453 26.65 -9.00 -5.12
CA SER A 453 27.48 -10.01 -4.47
C SER A 453 26.58 -11.14 -3.96
N PRO A 454 26.70 -12.38 -4.48
CA PRO A 454 25.86 -13.50 -4.05
C PRO A 454 26.04 -13.82 -2.56
N PRO A 455 25.00 -13.69 -1.73
CA PRO A 455 25.13 -13.95 -0.30
C PRO A 455 25.10 -15.45 0.05
N ILE A 456 24.59 -16.31 -0.83
CA ILE A 456 24.47 -17.75 -0.57
C ILE A 456 25.61 -18.50 -1.23
N SER A 457 26.29 -19.32 -0.43
CA SER A 457 27.33 -20.26 -0.86
C SER A 457 26.97 -21.69 -0.46
N GLY A 458 27.40 -22.65 -1.28
CA GLY A 458 27.02 -24.05 -1.15
C GLY A 458 25.72 -24.38 -1.87
N ASP A 459 25.50 -25.67 -2.09
CA ASP A 459 24.33 -26.19 -2.78
C ASP A 459 23.08 -26.07 -1.90
N ILE A 460 21.95 -25.87 -2.56
CA ILE A 460 20.62 -26.18 -2.03
C ILE A 460 20.04 -27.37 -2.82
N SER A 461 19.12 -28.11 -2.23
CA SER A 461 18.16 -28.94 -2.98
C SER A 461 16.85 -28.15 -3.08
N MET A 462 16.46 -27.77 -4.29
CA MET A 462 15.21 -27.08 -4.56
C MET A 462 14.17 -28.10 -5.02
N GLU A 463 13.19 -28.39 -4.18
CA GLU A 463 12.10 -29.32 -4.52
C GLU A 463 11.02 -28.65 -5.36
N ARG A 464 10.29 -29.47 -6.11
CA ARG A 464 9.05 -29.07 -6.75
C ARG A 464 8.03 -30.20 -6.78
N TYR A 465 6.90 -29.96 -6.12
CA TYR A 465 5.75 -30.84 -6.12
C TYR A 465 4.99 -30.78 -7.45
N ILE A 466 4.60 -31.96 -7.91
CA ILE A 466 3.80 -32.19 -9.12
C ILE A 466 2.53 -32.95 -8.72
N ASP A 467 1.39 -32.31 -8.97
CA ASP A 467 0.07 -32.90 -8.77
C ASP A 467 -0.15 -34.16 -9.65
N PRO A 468 -1.03 -35.09 -9.23
CA PRO A 468 -1.45 -36.19 -10.08
C PRO A 468 -2.11 -35.67 -11.36
N GLY A 469 -1.71 -36.22 -12.51
CA GLY A 469 -2.17 -35.71 -13.81
C GLY A 469 -1.97 -36.69 -14.96
N ALA A 470 -2.20 -36.24 -16.18
CA ALA A 470 -2.00 -37.01 -17.39
C ALA A 470 -0.50 -37.17 -17.75
N THR A 471 -0.20 -38.26 -18.46
CA THR A 471 1.16 -38.59 -18.89
C THR A 471 1.56 -37.81 -20.14
N TRP A 472 2.22 -36.67 -19.97
CA TRP A 472 2.61 -35.75 -21.05
C TRP A 472 3.90 -34.97 -20.76
N TRP A 473 4.26 -34.04 -21.65
CA TRP A 473 5.39 -33.14 -21.52
C TRP A 473 5.14 -32.09 -20.43
N ARG A 474 6.09 -31.97 -19.50
CA ARG A 474 6.12 -30.93 -18.48
C ARG A 474 7.26 -29.96 -18.77
N TYR A 475 7.01 -28.67 -18.57
CA TYR A 475 7.94 -27.59 -18.86
C TYR A 475 8.70 -27.20 -17.60
N ILE A 476 9.97 -27.59 -17.52
CA ILE A 476 10.81 -27.50 -16.32
C ILE A 476 12.08 -26.70 -16.63
N GLY A 477 12.60 -25.98 -15.65
CA GLY A 477 13.91 -25.32 -15.73
C GLY A 477 14.66 -25.43 -14.41
N SER A 478 15.80 -24.77 -14.31
CA SER A 478 16.64 -24.83 -13.10
C SER A 478 16.62 -23.54 -12.30
N ALA A 479 16.33 -23.68 -11.01
CA ALA A 479 16.47 -22.63 -10.00
C ALA A 479 17.91 -22.52 -9.43
N VAL A 480 18.76 -23.49 -9.78
CA VAL A 480 20.13 -23.64 -9.29
C VAL A 480 21.14 -23.67 -10.45
N GLU A 481 22.38 -23.32 -10.15
CA GLU A 481 23.51 -23.40 -11.04
C GLU A 481 23.99 -24.85 -11.18
N GLY A 482 24.40 -25.24 -12.39
CA GLY A 482 25.10 -26.50 -12.61
C GLY A 482 24.24 -27.77 -12.51
N ALA A 483 22.92 -27.66 -12.30
CA ALA A 483 22.01 -28.80 -12.35
C ALA A 483 22.19 -29.59 -13.65
N THR A 484 22.27 -30.91 -13.53
CA THR A 484 22.42 -31.81 -14.67
C THR A 484 21.15 -32.61 -14.91
N ILE A 485 20.95 -33.03 -16.16
CA ILE A 485 19.83 -33.89 -16.55
C ILE A 485 19.79 -35.21 -15.76
N GLU A 486 20.93 -35.68 -15.24
CA GLU A 486 21.05 -36.87 -14.39
C GLU A 486 20.17 -36.78 -13.13
N GLN A 487 19.95 -35.58 -12.60
CA GLN A 487 19.14 -35.34 -11.40
C GLN A 487 17.64 -35.61 -11.61
N PHE A 488 17.18 -35.87 -12.84
CA PHE A 488 15.80 -36.32 -13.08
C PHE A 488 15.66 -37.84 -13.08
N ASN A 489 16.75 -38.61 -12.97
CA ASN A 489 16.71 -40.07 -13.12
C ASN A 489 16.08 -40.81 -11.93
N ASP A 490 15.96 -40.17 -10.77
CA ASP A 490 15.27 -40.69 -9.59
C ASP A 490 13.78 -40.38 -9.58
N ASP A 491 13.36 -39.26 -10.19
CA ASP A 491 11.96 -38.82 -10.20
C ASP A 491 11.22 -39.10 -11.52
N PHE A 492 11.92 -39.03 -12.66
CA PHE A 492 11.34 -39.21 -13.99
C PHE A 492 11.83 -40.49 -14.68
N ALA A 493 10.96 -41.08 -15.51
CA ALA A 493 11.30 -42.20 -16.38
C ALA A 493 12.11 -41.73 -17.62
N THR A 494 13.38 -41.39 -17.43
CA THR A 494 14.23 -40.84 -18.49
C THR A 494 14.67 -41.86 -19.54
N ALA A 495 14.73 -41.45 -20.81
CA ALA A 495 14.98 -42.32 -21.95
C ALA A 495 15.63 -41.61 -23.16
N GLY A 496 16.35 -42.39 -23.96
CA GLY A 496 16.78 -42.04 -25.32
C GLY A 496 18.14 -41.32 -25.45
N TYR A 497 18.85 -41.12 -24.35
CA TYR A 497 20.18 -40.48 -24.34
C TYR A 497 21.14 -41.17 -23.35
N ALA A 498 22.44 -40.95 -23.53
CA ALA A 498 23.48 -41.59 -22.73
C ALA A 498 23.35 -41.19 -21.24
N GLY A 499 23.26 -42.17 -20.34
CA GLY A 499 23.12 -41.94 -18.90
C GLY A 499 21.68 -41.80 -18.39
N SER A 500 20.67 -41.83 -19.27
CA SER A 500 19.26 -42.01 -18.85
C SER A 500 18.99 -43.42 -18.32
N LEU A 501 17.84 -43.63 -17.66
CA LEU A 501 17.40 -44.95 -17.21
C LEU A 501 17.21 -45.93 -18.38
N PHE A 502 16.72 -45.44 -19.52
CA PHE A 502 16.50 -46.22 -20.74
C PHE A 502 17.29 -45.66 -21.94
N PRO A 503 18.63 -45.81 -21.98
CA PRO A 503 19.50 -45.09 -22.91
C PRO A 503 19.40 -45.53 -24.38
N ASN A 504 18.91 -46.75 -24.62
CA ASN A 504 18.74 -47.29 -25.97
C ASN A 504 17.29 -47.23 -26.46
N PHE A 505 16.40 -46.58 -25.72
CA PHE A 505 15.01 -46.43 -26.13
C PHE A 505 14.93 -45.47 -27.33
N SER A 506 14.05 -45.75 -28.29
CA SER A 506 13.98 -44.97 -29.54
C SER A 506 13.36 -43.59 -29.39
N PHE A 507 12.67 -43.36 -28.28
CA PHE A 507 12.08 -42.08 -27.91
C PHE A 507 12.99 -41.37 -26.90
N ILE A 508 13.18 -40.07 -27.11
CA ILE A 508 13.95 -39.21 -26.21
C ILE A 508 12.95 -38.50 -25.31
N SER A 509 13.16 -38.57 -24.01
CA SER A 509 12.22 -38.04 -23.01
C SER A 509 12.49 -36.60 -22.57
N ILE A 510 13.56 -35.96 -23.05
CA ILE A 510 13.98 -34.62 -22.61
C ILE A 510 14.51 -33.82 -23.80
N TYR A 511 14.00 -32.59 -23.95
CA TYR A 511 14.42 -31.66 -24.98
C TYR A 511 14.57 -30.24 -24.42
N SER A 512 15.57 -29.51 -24.89
CA SER A 512 15.59 -28.04 -24.82
C SER A 512 15.05 -27.44 -26.11
N PHE A 513 14.96 -26.12 -26.19
CA PHE A 513 14.53 -25.40 -27.38
C PHE A 513 15.56 -24.36 -27.83
N ASP A 514 15.75 -24.25 -29.14
CA ASP A 514 16.61 -23.27 -29.81
C ASP A 514 15.97 -22.96 -31.18
N GLU A 515 15.30 -21.81 -31.29
CA GLU A 515 14.65 -21.39 -32.54
C GLU A 515 15.63 -21.16 -33.69
N THR A 516 16.94 -21.02 -33.44
CA THR A 516 17.91 -20.77 -34.50
C THR A 516 18.17 -21.99 -35.40
N LEU A 517 17.51 -23.11 -35.10
CA LEU A 517 17.71 -24.40 -35.74
C LEU A 517 16.46 -24.87 -36.50
N ASP A 518 16.64 -25.10 -37.80
CA ASP A 518 15.61 -25.68 -38.68
C ASP A 518 15.21 -27.14 -38.32
N ASN A 519 15.95 -27.82 -37.43
CA ASN A 519 15.74 -29.23 -37.11
C ASN A 519 14.62 -29.42 -36.08
N PHE A 520 13.64 -30.28 -36.40
CA PHE A 520 12.56 -30.71 -35.48
C PHE A 520 11.78 -29.54 -34.85
N GLN A 521 11.58 -28.45 -35.60
CA GLN A 521 10.86 -27.25 -35.13
C GLN A 521 11.52 -26.58 -33.91
N GLY A 522 12.86 -26.54 -33.85
CA GLY A 522 13.60 -25.87 -32.77
C GLY A 522 13.88 -26.73 -31.53
N PHE A 523 13.31 -27.94 -31.42
CA PHE A 523 13.57 -28.81 -30.27
C PHE A 523 14.89 -29.58 -30.39
N LEU A 524 15.71 -29.48 -29.34
CA LEU A 524 17.03 -30.08 -29.23
C LEU A 524 17.01 -31.25 -28.24
N PRO A 525 17.30 -32.49 -28.66
CA PRO A 525 17.31 -33.62 -27.75
C PRO A 525 18.47 -33.53 -26.76
N ALA A 526 18.23 -33.99 -25.53
CA ALA A 526 19.28 -34.21 -24.55
C ALA A 526 20.39 -35.11 -25.13
N THR A 527 21.64 -34.70 -24.96
CA THR A 527 22.81 -35.40 -25.51
C THR A 527 23.39 -36.42 -24.53
N SER A 528 23.32 -36.13 -23.23
CA SER A 528 23.76 -37.01 -22.15
C SER A 528 23.18 -36.57 -20.80
N ALA A 529 23.17 -37.45 -19.81
CA ALA A 529 22.73 -37.14 -18.44
C ALA A 529 23.64 -36.09 -17.75
N SER A 530 24.91 -35.99 -18.13
CA SER A 530 25.83 -34.97 -17.61
C SER A 530 25.65 -33.59 -18.25
N GLN A 531 24.68 -33.42 -19.17
CA GLN A 531 24.38 -32.13 -19.75
C GLN A 531 23.82 -31.19 -18.67
N ILE A 532 24.42 -30.01 -18.57
CA ILE A 532 24.02 -28.97 -17.62
C ILE A 532 22.81 -28.22 -18.20
N MET A 533 21.83 -27.95 -17.34
CA MET A 533 20.74 -27.03 -17.62
C MET A 533 21.22 -25.59 -17.43
N GLY A 534 21.17 -24.78 -18.48
CA GLY A 534 21.57 -23.37 -18.37
C GLY A 534 20.62 -22.57 -17.47
N ALA A 535 21.14 -21.56 -16.78
CA ALA A 535 20.32 -20.62 -16.02
C ALA A 535 19.29 -19.94 -16.94
N GLY A 536 18.01 -19.96 -16.55
CA GLY A 536 16.92 -19.43 -17.35
C GLY A 536 16.59 -20.21 -18.63
N GLN A 537 17.30 -21.30 -18.95
CA GLN A 537 17.01 -22.15 -20.10
C GLN A 537 15.81 -23.06 -19.80
N GLY A 538 14.82 -23.06 -20.69
CA GLY A 538 13.67 -23.92 -20.53
C GLY A 538 13.81 -25.28 -21.22
N TRP A 539 13.19 -26.29 -20.60
CA TRP A 539 13.22 -27.69 -21.02
C TRP A 539 11.81 -28.27 -21.00
N GLN A 540 11.56 -29.23 -21.88
CA GLN A 540 10.41 -30.13 -21.78
C GLN A 540 10.88 -31.53 -21.39
N ILE A 541 10.21 -32.13 -20.42
CA ILE A 541 10.53 -33.43 -19.84
C ILE A 541 9.26 -34.28 -19.84
N TYR A 542 9.36 -35.49 -20.36
CA TYR A 542 8.23 -36.41 -20.43
C TYR A 542 7.96 -37.02 -19.05
N SER A 543 6.77 -36.78 -18.51
CA SER A 543 6.35 -37.29 -17.20
C SER A 543 5.35 -38.42 -17.40
N GLY A 544 5.73 -39.65 -17.04
CA GLY A 544 4.88 -40.84 -17.19
C GLY A 544 5.39 -42.04 -16.40
N ASP A 545 4.69 -42.41 -15.32
CA ASP A 545 5.06 -43.52 -14.42
C ASP A 545 4.09 -44.72 -14.52
N SER A 546 2.87 -44.52 -15.02
CA SER A 546 1.83 -45.56 -15.11
C SER A 546 1.02 -45.53 -16.41
N LEU A 547 0.25 -46.60 -16.64
CA LEU A 547 -0.70 -46.70 -17.76
C LEU A 547 -1.95 -45.83 -17.59
N GLN A 548 -2.23 -45.29 -16.40
CA GLN A 548 -3.45 -44.54 -16.08
C GLN A 548 -3.21 -43.02 -15.89
N GLY A 549 -1.96 -42.57 -15.85
CA GLY A 549 -1.57 -41.18 -15.53
C GLY A 549 -0.32 -41.14 -14.65
N THR A 550 0.06 -39.95 -14.22
CA THR A 550 1.12 -39.69 -13.23
C THR A 550 0.54 -39.63 -11.82
N ASN A 551 1.13 -40.36 -10.87
CA ASN A 551 0.84 -40.14 -9.44
C ASN A 551 1.48 -38.82 -8.99
N GLU A 552 1.11 -38.32 -7.81
CA GLU A 552 1.85 -37.20 -7.21
C GLU A 552 3.30 -37.59 -6.94
N PHE A 553 4.22 -36.67 -7.22
CA PHE A 553 5.63 -36.82 -6.91
C PHE A 553 6.28 -35.45 -6.73
N THR A 554 7.48 -35.44 -6.18
CA THR A 554 8.29 -34.24 -6.02
C THR A 554 9.60 -34.52 -6.72
N PHE A 555 10.06 -33.59 -7.56
CA PHE A 555 11.40 -33.66 -8.11
C PHE A 555 12.29 -32.61 -7.44
N ASP A 556 13.59 -32.83 -7.43
CA ASP A 556 14.51 -31.84 -6.88
C ASP A 556 15.75 -31.60 -7.75
N LEU A 557 16.18 -30.34 -7.81
CA LEU A 557 17.42 -29.96 -8.44
C LEU A 557 18.39 -29.43 -7.39
N LYS A 558 19.60 -29.99 -7.39
CA LYS A 558 20.69 -29.66 -6.48
C LYS A 558 21.78 -28.86 -7.17
N GLY A 559 22.13 -27.74 -6.54
CA GLY A 559 23.22 -26.84 -6.93
C GLY A 559 23.19 -25.54 -6.13
N VAL A 560 24.16 -24.66 -6.35
CA VAL A 560 24.14 -23.30 -5.78
C VAL A 560 22.91 -22.56 -6.33
N PRO A 561 22.08 -21.88 -5.52
CA PRO A 561 20.94 -21.14 -6.08
C PRO A 561 21.42 -20.08 -7.08
N ASN A 562 20.68 -19.90 -8.18
CA ASN A 562 20.92 -18.76 -9.06
C ASN A 562 20.60 -17.48 -8.29
N GLN A 563 21.52 -16.51 -8.33
CA GLN A 563 21.45 -15.29 -7.54
C GLN A 563 21.83 -14.08 -8.40
N GLY A 564 21.23 -12.93 -8.10
CA GLY A 564 21.49 -11.69 -8.81
C GLY A 564 20.89 -11.66 -10.21
N PRO A 565 21.28 -10.70 -11.07
CA PRO A 565 20.74 -10.60 -12.42
C PRO A 565 21.05 -11.81 -13.31
N VAL A 566 20.02 -12.42 -13.91
CA VAL A 566 20.15 -13.58 -14.82
C VAL A 566 19.61 -13.22 -16.21
N SER A 567 20.44 -13.37 -17.24
CA SER A 567 20.01 -13.27 -18.65
C SER A 567 19.39 -14.58 -19.11
N LEU A 568 18.12 -14.54 -19.52
CA LEU A 568 17.41 -15.68 -20.08
C LEU A 568 17.76 -15.83 -21.58
N PRO A 569 17.89 -17.07 -22.09
CA PRO A 569 18.23 -17.32 -23.48
C PRO A 569 17.04 -16.98 -24.39
N VAL A 570 17.11 -15.82 -25.03
CA VAL A 570 16.17 -15.40 -26.09
C VAL A 570 16.94 -15.11 -27.37
N SER A 571 16.36 -15.47 -28.50
CA SER A 571 16.89 -15.19 -29.83
C SER A 571 15.76 -14.78 -30.77
N TYR A 572 16.12 -14.26 -31.95
CA TYR A 572 15.16 -14.03 -33.02
C TYR A 572 15.79 -14.40 -34.37
N THR A 573 15.17 -15.35 -35.08
CA THR A 573 15.37 -15.58 -36.52
C THR A 573 14.28 -14.89 -37.35
N ASN A 574 14.65 -14.50 -38.56
CA ASN A 574 13.72 -13.99 -39.56
C ASN A 574 13.63 -14.99 -40.71
N GLY A 575 13.13 -16.18 -40.38
CA GLY A 575 12.92 -17.29 -41.29
C GLY A 575 11.58 -17.21 -42.01
N THR A 576 11.16 -18.36 -42.53
CA THR A 576 9.79 -18.57 -43.06
C THR A 576 9.12 -19.74 -42.35
N ASP A 577 9.71 -20.21 -41.25
CA ASP A 577 9.20 -21.32 -40.49
C ASP A 577 8.25 -20.81 -39.40
N GLY A 578 7.52 -21.72 -38.77
CA GLY A 578 6.54 -21.34 -37.74
C GLY A 578 7.17 -21.09 -36.37
N GLN A 579 8.50 -21.09 -36.27
CA GLN A 579 9.25 -21.02 -35.02
C GLN A 579 9.81 -19.62 -34.74
N ASP A 580 9.82 -18.74 -35.74
CA ASP A 580 10.42 -17.42 -35.65
C ASP A 580 9.93 -16.60 -34.44
N GLY A 581 10.90 -16.28 -33.57
CA GLY A 581 10.74 -15.50 -32.36
C GLY A 581 10.38 -16.31 -31.11
N TRP A 582 9.94 -17.57 -31.24
CA TRP A 582 9.54 -18.35 -30.08
C TRP A 582 10.75 -18.75 -29.25
N CYS A 583 10.68 -18.56 -27.93
CA CYS A 583 11.75 -18.93 -27.01
C CYS A 583 11.16 -19.65 -25.80
N LEU A 584 11.67 -20.84 -25.48
CA LEU A 584 11.35 -21.54 -24.24
C LEU A 584 12.37 -21.16 -23.17
N VAL A 585 11.93 -20.38 -22.19
CA VAL A 585 12.74 -19.91 -21.07
C VAL A 585 12.21 -20.47 -19.76
N ALA A 586 12.94 -20.28 -18.68
CA ALA A 586 12.57 -20.75 -17.35
C ALA A 586 12.70 -19.67 -16.29
N ASN A 587 11.90 -19.78 -15.24
CA ASN A 587 12.14 -19.06 -14.00
C ASN A 587 13.50 -19.48 -13.44
N PRO A 588 14.49 -18.58 -13.37
CA PRO A 588 15.83 -18.92 -12.94
C PRO A 588 15.96 -19.00 -11.42
N TYR A 589 15.00 -18.52 -10.63
CA TYR A 589 15.17 -18.36 -9.19
C TYR A 589 14.49 -19.46 -8.37
N ALA A 590 15.05 -19.72 -7.18
CA ALA A 590 14.45 -20.54 -6.13
C ALA A 590 13.30 -19.80 -5.40
N SER A 591 12.40 -19.21 -6.19
CA SER A 591 11.23 -18.46 -5.73
C SER A 591 10.27 -18.29 -6.92
N THR A 592 8.99 -18.06 -6.64
CA THR A 592 8.04 -17.61 -7.67
C THR A 592 8.48 -16.25 -8.19
N VAL A 593 8.33 -16.00 -9.49
CA VAL A 593 8.61 -14.69 -10.10
C VAL A 593 7.34 -14.06 -10.64
N ASP A 594 7.24 -12.75 -10.53
CA ASP A 594 6.15 -11.94 -11.07
C ASP A 594 6.56 -11.36 -12.43
N TRP A 595 5.90 -11.80 -13.50
CA TRP A 595 6.11 -11.31 -14.85
C TRP A 595 5.72 -9.83 -15.04
N GLN A 596 4.88 -9.27 -14.17
CA GLN A 596 4.51 -7.85 -14.19
C GLN A 596 5.54 -6.94 -13.54
N SER A 597 6.51 -7.50 -12.80
CA SER A 597 7.53 -6.68 -12.14
C SER A 597 8.27 -5.80 -13.14
N THR A 598 8.42 -4.52 -12.82
CA THR A 598 9.21 -3.57 -13.61
C THR A 598 10.71 -3.87 -13.54
N ALA A 599 11.12 -4.81 -12.69
CA ALA A 599 12.51 -5.22 -12.52
C ALA A 599 12.99 -6.21 -13.61
N TRP A 600 12.10 -6.62 -14.52
CA TRP A 600 12.45 -7.29 -15.76
C TRP A 600 13.01 -6.30 -16.79
N THR A 601 14.12 -6.65 -17.42
CA THR A 601 14.51 -6.00 -18.69
C THR A 601 13.90 -6.80 -19.85
N LYS A 602 12.94 -6.22 -20.57
CA LYS A 602 12.32 -6.81 -21.77
C LYS A 602 12.63 -5.95 -22.99
N THR A 603 13.65 -6.31 -23.76
CA THR A 603 14.03 -5.61 -25.00
C THR A 603 13.69 -6.48 -26.19
N LYS A 604 12.76 -6.01 -27.05
CA LYS A 604 12.30 -6.74 -28.25
C LYS A 604 11.70 -8.13 -27.95
N VAL A 605 11.10 -8.27 -26.77
CA VAL A 605 10.37 -9.45 -26.31
C VAL A 605 8.96 -9.01 -25.95
N GLY A 606 7.94 -9.71 -26.45
CA GLY A 606 6.54 -9.41 -26.19
C GLY A 606 6.16 -9.58 -24.72
N ALA A 607 5.06 -8.94 -24.33
CA ALA A 607 4.54 -8.99 -22.97
C ALA A 607 3.82 -10.30 -22.63
N ALA A 608 3.48 -11.10 -23.64
CA ALA A 608 2.78 -12.36 -23.47
C ALA A 608 3.68 -13.51 -22.98
N ILE A 609 3.16 -14.33 -22.07
CA ILE A 609 3.75 -15.60 -21.64
C ILE A 609 2.76 -16.76 -21.79
N TYR A 610 3.28 -17.94 -22.10
CA TYR A 610 2.46 -19.13 -22.33
C TYR A 610 3.01 -20.31 -21.54
N ILE A 611 2.13 -21.00 -20.82
CA ILE A 611 2.46 -22.23 -20.11
C ILE A 611 1.49 -23.30 -20.55
N GLN A 612 2.01 -24.42 -21.05
CA GLN A 612 1.15 -25.56 -21.38
C GLN A 612 0.76 -26.28 -20.10
N ASP A 613 -0.53 -26.49 -19.92
CA ASP A 613 -1.07 -27.44 -18.97
C ASP A 613 -0.98 -28.85 -19.58
N PRO A 614 -0.18 -29.78 -19.01
CA PRO A 614 -0.04 -31.14 -19.51
C PRO A 614 -1.34 -31.95 -19.42
N ASP A 615 -2.27 -31.61 -18.52
CA ASP A 615 -3.47 -32.40 -18.28
C ASP A 615 -4.55 -32.11 -19.33
N THR A 616 -4.71 -30.83 -19.65
CA THR A 616 -5.64 -30.35 -20.68
C THR A 616 -4.99 -30.19 -22.06
N GLN A 617 -3.65 -30.22 -22.12
CA GLN A 617 -2.84 -29.89 -23.30
C GLN A 617 -2.96 -28.43 -23.77
N GLN A 618 -3.66 -27.57 -23.02
CA GLN A 618 -3.94 -26.18 -23.38
C GLN A 618 -2.88 -25.22 -22.89
N TYR A 619 -2.70 -24.12 -23.62
CA TYR A 619 -1.85 -23.04 -23.19
C TYR A 619 -2.63 -22.06 -22.32
N ALA A 620 -2.17 -21.91 -21.08
CA ALA A 620 -2.54 -20.83 -20.19
C ALA A 620 -1.72 -19.59 -20.54
N THR A 621 -2.37 -18.62 -21.15
CA THR A 621 -1.74 -17.41 -21.68
C THR A 621 -1.96 -16.23 -20.76
N TYR A 622 -0.95 -15.39 -20.57
CA TYR A 622 -1.08 -14.13 -19.85
C TYR A 622 -0.39 -13.00 -20.63
N VAL A 623 -1.04 -11.83 -20.76
CA VAL A 623 -0.47 -10.61 -21.35
C VAL A 623 -1.05 -9.35 -20.69
N ASN A 624 -0.21 -8.52 -20.06
CA ASN A 624 -0.56 -7.20 -19.52
C ASN A 624 -1.98 -7.11 -18.91
N GLY A 625 -2.19 -7.91 -17.87
CA GLY A 625 -3.46 -8.06 -17.18
C GLY A 625 -4.30 -9.20 -17.73
N ALA A 626 -4.45 -9.37 -19.04
CA ALA A 626 -5.32 -10.37 -19.66
C ALA A 626 -4.82 -11.81 -19.48
N SER A 627 -5.74 -12.77 -19.36
CA SER A 627 -5.39 -14.18 -19.41
C SER A 627 -6.50 -15.07 -19.97
N THR A 628 -6.09 -16.19 -20.56
CA THR A 628 -6.96 -17.29 -20.99
C THR A 628 -6.54 -18.59 -20.30
N ASN A 629 -7.49 -19.51 -20.15
CA ASN A 629 -7.28 -20.87 -19.66
C ASN A 629 -6.52 -20.91 -18.31
N GLY A 630 -6.86 -20.00 -17.40
CA GLY A 630 -6.25 -19.91 -16.08
C GLY A 630 -4.86 -19.25 -16.03
N GLY A 631 -4.46 -18.54 -17.10
CA GLY A 631 -3.21 -17.78 -17.15
C GLY A 631 -3.05 -16.76 -16.02
N ALA A 632 -1.80 -16.53 -15.63
CA ALA A 632 -1.39 -15.66 -14.52
C ALA A 632 0.00 -15.06 -14.79
N PRO A 633 0.34 -13.93 -14.14
CA PRO A 633 1.68 -13.33 -14.24
C PRO A 633 2.72 -14.07 -13.40
N PHE A 634 2.31 -14.86 -12.41
CA PHE A 634 3.21 -15.58 -11.52
C PHE A 634 3.70 -16.87 -12.18
N ILE A 635 5.02 -17.05 -12.18
CA ILE A 635 5.70 -18.22 -12.72
C ILE A 635 6.42 -18.90 -11.56
N ALA A 636 6.03 -20.14 -11.27
CA ALA A 636 6.58 -20.88 -10.14
C ALA A 636 8.09 -21.15 -10.32
N SER A 637 8.79 -21.41 -9.22
CA SER A 637 10.19 -21.85 -9.29
C SER A 637 10.31 -23.14 -10.11
N GLN A 638 11.40 -23.28 -10.87
CA GLN A 638 11.68 -24.41 -11.77
C GLN A 638 10.65 -24.59 -12.90
N GLN A 639 9.76 -23.64 -13.15
CA GLN A 639 8.76 -23.69 -14.22
C GLN A 639 9.30 -23.04 -15.49
N SER A 640 9.15 -23.74 -16.63
CA SER A 640 9.43 -23.17 -17.94
C SER A 640 8.18 -22.57 -18.59
N PHE A 641 8.38 -21.54 -19.38
CA PHE A 641 7.33 -20.79 -20.06
C PHE A 641 7.83 -20.25 -21.40
N TRP A 642 6.90 -20.06 -22.33
CA TRP A 642 7.20 -19.50 -23.64
C TRP A 642 7.10 -17.98 -23.61
N VAL A 643 8.02 -17.34 -24.32
CA VAL A 643 8.00 -15.93 -24.69
C VAL A 643 8.22 -15.80 -26.20
N ARG A 644 7.94 -14.62 -26.75
CA ARG A 644 8.19 -14.34 -28.16
C ARG A 644 9.07 -13.10 -28.34
N ALA A 645 10.21 -13.25 -28.97
CA ALA A 645 11.01 -12.16 -29.50
C ALA A 645 10.49 -11.73 -30.87
N PHE A 646 10.64 -10.46 -31.22
CA PHE A 646 10.05 -9.91 -32.45
C PHE A 646 11.01 -9.14 -33.35
N ASP A 647 12.26 -8.98 -32.92
CA ASP A 647 13.31 -8.37 -33.72
C ASP A 647 14.70 -8.84 -33.23
N THR A 648 15.70 -8.67 -34.09
CA THR A 648 17.10 -9.00 -33.87
C THR A 648 17.69 -8.40 -32.60
N SER A 649 18.58 -9.16 -31.95
CA SER A 649 19.20 -8.81 -30.66
C SER A 649 18.21 -8.59 -29.51
N PRO A 650 17.28 -9.54 -29.26
CA PRO A 650 16.41 -9.47 -28.10
C PRO A 650 17.21 -9.64 -26.80
N SER A 651 16.67 -9.13 -25.70
CA SER A 651 17.25 -9.31 -24.36
C SER A 651 16.14 -9.45 -23.32
N LEU A 652 16.26 -10.49 -22.50
CA LEU A 652 15.39 -10.76 -21.35
C LEU A 652 16.26 -10.98 -20.11
N ILE A 653 16.19 -10.08 -19.14
CA ILE A 653 16.98 -10.15 -17.91
C ILE A 653 16.05 -10.10 -16.71
N ALA A 654 16.17 -11.11 -15.84
CA ALA A 654 15.55 -11.15 -14.53
C ALA A 654 16.52 -10.56 -13.50
N THR A 655 16.02 -9.75 -12.56
CA THR A 655 16.79 -9.31 -11.39
C THR A 655 16.13 -9.86 -10.12
N GLU A 656 16.81 -9.80 -8.98
CA GLU A 656 16.29 -10.32 -7.70
C GLU A 656 14.89 -9.78 -7.34
N ALA A 657 14.61 -8.51 -7.67
CA ALA A 657 13.34 -7.82 -7.42
C ALA A 657 12.16 -8.33 -8.27
N VAL A 658 12.35 -9.32 -9.16
CA VAL A 658 11.22 -10.01 -9.83
C VAL A 658 10.62 -11.13 -8.97
N LYS A 659 11.32 -11.56 -7.91
CA LYS A 659 10.82 -12.59 -6.99
C LYS A 659 9.55 -12.11 -6.28
N SER A 660 8.64 -13.03 -5.99
CA SER A 660 7.36 -12.75 -5.34
C SER A 660 7.17 -13.62 -4.11
N ALA A 661 6.55 -13.07 -3.07
CA ALA A 661 6.09 -13.83 -1.91
C ALA A 661 4.79 -14.62 -2.21
N THR A 662 4.15 -14.38 -3.36
CA THR A 662 2.98 -15.13 -3.80
C THR A 662 3.40 -16.53 -4.19
N ASP A 663 2.89 -17.55 -3.49
CA ASP A 663 3.08 -18.93 -3.91
C ASP A 663 2.18 -19.24 -5.11
N GLN A 664 2.70 -20.06 -6.02
CA GLN A 664 2.03 -20.41 -7.27
C GLN A 664 2.16 -21.91 -7.50
N ALA A 665 1.03 -22.57 -7.76
CA ALA A 665 0.99 -23.97 -8.18
C ALA A 665 1.79 -24.18 -9.47
N PHE A 666 2.31 -25.39 -9.67
CA PHE A 666 3.23 -25.65 -10.80
C PHE A 666 2.53 -25.63 -12.15
N ILE A 667 1.23 -25.88 -12.15
CA ILE A 667 0.36 -25.61 -13.28
C ILE A 667 -0.52 -24.43 -12.87
N LYS A 668 -0.75 -23.49 -13.79
CA LYS A 668 -1.48 -22.27 -13.47
C LYS A 668 -2.93 -22.61 -13.09
N ALA A 669 -3.30 -22.26 -11.86
CA ALA A 669 -4.67 -22.29 -11.38
C ALA A 669 -4.99 -20.91 -10.78
N SER A 670 -5.26 -19.93 -11.64
CA SER A 670 -5.65 -18.58 -11.22
C SER A 670 -6.85 -18.09 -12.03
N ASN A 671 -7.62 -17.16 -11.46
CA ASN A 671 -8.69 -16.47 -12.16
C ASN A 671 -8.21 -15.08 -12.55
N LEU A 672 -7.70 -14.86 -13.77
CA LEU A 672 -7.47 -13.47 -14.19
C LEU A 672 -7.67 -13.18 -15.69
N SER A 673 -8.91 -12.86 -16.08
CA SER A 673 -9.27 -12.45 -17.45
C SER A 673 -9.88 -11.04 -17.49
N PRO A 674 -9.08 -9.95 -17.50
CA PRO A 674 -9.59 -8.56 -17.55
C PRO A 674 -9.99 -8.11 -18.96
N GLY A 675 -11.00 -8.79 -19.49
CA GLY A 675 -11.66 -8.54 -20.77
C GLY A 675 -12.88 -9.45 -20.91
N MET A 676 -13.63 -9.29 -22.00
CA MET A 676 -14.73 -10.20 -22.29
C MET A 676 -14.16 -11.56 -22.70
N VAL A 677 -14.60 -12.63 -22.05
CA VAL A 677 -14.17 -14.00 -22.35
C VAL A 677 -15.20 -14.67 -23.24
N ILE A 678 -14.73 -15.23 -24.35
CA ILE A 678 -15.52 -16.13 -25.20
C ILE A 678 -14.92 -17.53 -25.08
N ARG A 679 -15.73 -18.47 -24.63
CA ARG A 679 -15.32 -19.85 -24.40
C ARG A 679 -16.03 -20.78 -25.38
N VAL A 680 -15.29 -21.73 -25.95
CA VAL A 680 -15.89 -22.88 -26.65
C VAL A 680 -15.74 -24.12 -25.78
N SER A 681 -16.81 -24.90 -25.59
CA SER A 681 -16.77 -26.12 -24.77
C SER A 681 -17.48 -27.30 -25.42
N ASP A 682 -17.03 -28.51 -25.10
CA ASP A 682 -17.71 -29.78 -25.41
C ASP A 682 -18.37 -30.42 -24.18
N GLY A 683 -18.43 -29.69 -23.06
CA GLY A 683 -18.94 -30.12 -21.77
C GLY A 683 -17.93 -30.84 -20.86
N ASN A 684 -16.79 -31.29 -21.38
CA ASN A 684 -15.70 -31.89 -20.60
C ASN A 684 -14.42 -31.06 -20.61
N SER A 685 -14.21 -30.31 -21.70
CA SER A 685 -13.06 -29.48 -21.97
C SER A 685 -13.53 -28.16 -22.58
N PHE A 686 -12.71 -27.12 -22.47
CA PHE A 686 -13.04 -25.80 -23.01
C PHE A 686 -11.78 -25.04 -23.34
N ASP A 687 -11.85 -24.10 -24.28
CA ASP A 687 -10.76 -23.16 -24.56
C ASP A 687 -11.32 -21.75 -24.69
N GLU A 688 -10.47 -20.76 -24.43
CA GLU A 688 -10.87 -19.36 -24.29
C GLU A 688 -10.11 -18.43 -25.24
N VAL A 689 -10.81 -17.36 -25.61
CA VAL A 689 -10.24 -16.14 -26.18
C VAL A 689 -10.76 -14.95 -25.39
N VAL A 690 -9.90 -13.95 -25.16
CA VAL A 690 -10.25 -12.70 -24.49
C VAL A 690 -10.27 -11.56 -25.50
N ILE A 691 -11.32 -10.74 -25.44
CA ILE A 691 -11.50 -9.53 -26.26
C ILE A 691 -11.48 -8.30 -25.36
N ARG A 692 -10.68 -7.28 -25.71
CA ARG A 692 -10.47 -6.08 -24.89
C ARG A 692 -10.55 -4.80 -25.71
N ASP A 693 -11.19 -3.78 -25.13
CA ASP A 693 -11.10 -2.40 -25.60
C ASP A 693 -10.05 -1.67 -24.75
N ILE A 694 -8.90 -1.37 -25.36
CA ILE A 694 -7.77 -0.72 -24.70
C ILE A 694 -7.38 0.53 -25.49
N GLU A 695 -7.39 1.67 -24.80
CA GLU A 695 -6.87 2.91 -25.36
C GLU A 695 -5.39 2.70 -25.74
N HIS A 696 -5.03 3.04 -26.98
CA HIS A 696 -3.69 2.86 -27.59
C HIS A 696 -3.34 1.46 -28.11
N ALA A 697 -4.21 0.45 -28.00
CA ALA A 697 -3.99 -0.80 -28.73
C ALA A 697 -4.15 -0.57 -30.25
N HIS A 698 -3.36 -1.29 -31.04
CA HIS A 698 -3.39 -1.23 -32.51
C HIS A 698 -4.32 -2.30 -33.10
N GLU A 699 -4.72 -2.16 -34.37
CA GLU A 699 -5.49 -3.21 -35.06
C GLU A 699 -4.57 -4.36 -35.53
N GLU A 700 -3.35 -4.00 -35.93
CA GLU A 700 -2.25 -4.94 -36.17
C GLU A 700 -1.76 -5.58 -34.86
N PHE A 701 -1.01 -6.68 -34.96
CA PHE A 701 -0.53 -7.41 -33.79
C PHE A 701 0.30 -6.51 -32.85
N ASP A 702 -0.19 -6.33 -31.63
CA ASP A 702 0.46 -5.52 -30.61
C ASP A 702 1.20 -6.40 -29.60
N TYR A 703 2.53 -6.38 -29.63
CA TYR A 703 3.36 -7.18 -28.70
C TYR A 703 3.19 -6.83 -27.22
N GLU A 704 2.57 -5.69 -26.90
CA GLU A 704 2.31 -5.25 -25.52
C GLU A 704 0.93 -5.70 -25.01
N TYR A 705 -0.09 -5.78 -25.88
CA TYR A 705 -1.48 -6.01 -25.47
C TYR A 705 -2.11 -7.28 -26.04
N ASP A 706 -1.56 -7.83 -27.12
CA ASP A 706 -2.04 -9.06 -27.74
C ASP A 706 -1.22 -10.27 -27.33
N ALA A 707 -1.87 -11.42 -27.39
CA ALA A 707 -1.21 -12.71 -27.31
C ALA A 707 -1.63 -13.59 -28.48
N GLU A 708 -0.65 -14.05 -29.25
CA GLU A 708 -0.87 -15.01 -30.33
C GLU A 708 -1.39 -16.34 -29.79
N LYS A 709 -2.30 -16.98 -30.52
CA LYS A 709 -2.82 -18.29 -30.18
C LYS A 709 -1.75 -19.35 -30.47
N TYR A 710 -1.17 -19.89 -29.41
CA TYR A 710 -0.42 -21.15 -29.52
C TYR A 710 -1.42 -22.32 -29.64
N TRP A 711 -1.61 -22.81 -30.86
CA TRP A 711 -2.51 -23.94 -31.12
C TRP A 711 -1.95 -25.25 -30.55
N ASN A 712 -2.78 -26.01 -29.86
CA ASN A 712 -2.40 -27.31 -29.33
C ASN A 712 -2.10 -28.27 -30.49
N THR A 713 -0.90 -28.85 -30.51
CA THR A 713 -0.49 -29.87 -31.49
C THR A 713 -1.31 -31.16 -31.34
N TYR A 714 -1.70 -31.49 -30.10
CA TYR A 714 -2.56 -32.62 -29.75
C TYR A 714 -3.71 -32.11 -28.87
N PRO A 715 -4.73 -31.46 -29.46
CA PRO A 715 -5.82 -30.96 -28.67
C PRO A 715 -6.50 -32.12 -27.93
N SER A 716 -6.93 -31.89 -26.69
CA SER A 716 -7.82 -32.80 -25.94
C SER A 716 -9.30 -32.38 -26.03
N GLY A 717 -9.55 -31.14 -26.50
CA GLY A 717 -10.84 -30.48 -26.55
C GLY A 717 -10.99 -29.49 -27.72
N PRO A 718 -12.09 -28.71 -27.76
CA PRO A 718 -12.26 -27.64 -28.74
C PRO A 718 -11.29 -26.49 -28.47
N GLN A 719 -11.03 -25.68 -29.49
CA GLN A 719 -10.13 -24.52 -29.42
C GLN A 719 -10.76 -23.30 -30.10
N ILE A 720 -10.44 -22.10 -29.62
CA ILE A 720 -10.92 -20.82 -30.15
C ILE A 720 -9.79 -19.77 -30.23
N SER A 721 -9.85 -18.94 -31.26
CA SER A 721 -9.03 -17.73 -31.41
C SER A 721 -9.86 -16.58 -32.01
N ALA A 722 -9.39 -15.36 -31.83
CA ALA A 722 -9.81 -14.19 -32.59
C ALA A 722 -8.79 -13.91 -33.70
N LEU A 723 -9.26 -13.46 -34.86
CA LEU A 723 -8.38 -13.08 -35.97
C LEU A 723 -8.29 -11.56 -36.04
N ASN A 724 -7.06 -11.02 -36.05
CA ASN A 724 -6.84 -9.59 -36.28
C ASN A 724 -6.72 -9.27 -37.78
N THR A 725 -6.39 -8.02 -38.11
CA THR A 725 -6.25 -7.55 -39.51
C THR A 725 -5.02 -8.11 -40.24
N ASP A 726 -4.01 -8.58 -39.50
CA ASP A 726 -2.82 -9.26 -40.04
C ASP A 726 -3.06 -10.76 -40.33
N GLU A 727 -4.29 -11.25 -40.12
CA GLU A 727 -4.67 -12.66 -40.20
C GLU A 727 -3.93 -13.55 -39.18
N ILE A 728 -3.50 -12.99 -38.04
CA ILE A 728 -2.90 -13.72 -36.93
C ILE A 728 -3.98 -14.20 -35.97
N ASP A 729 -3.92 -15.47 -35.56
CA ASP A 729 -4.81 -16.01 -34.53
C ASP A 729 -4.35 -15.53 -33.15
N LEU A 730 -5.26 -15.00 -32.35
CA LEU A 730 -5.01 -14.45 -31.03
C LEU A 730 -5.77 -15.22 -29.94
N ALA A 731 -5.09 -15.47 -28.82
CA ALA A 731 -5.69 -15.88 -27.55
C ALA A 731 -6.21 -14.67 -26.76
N VAL A 732 -5.55 -13.52 -26.90
CA VAL A 732 -6.01 -12.23 -26.37
C VAL A 732 -5.92 -11.22 -27.51
N HIS A 733 -7.06 -10.61 -27.85
CA HIS A 733 -7.16 -9.56 -28.86
C HIS A 733 -7.58 -8.27 -28.17
N SER A 734 -6.66 -7.32 -28.15
CA SER A 734 -6.88 -5.97 -27.66
C SER A 734 -6.94 -5.01 -28.85
N PHE A 735 -7.92 -4.14 -28.88
CA PHE A 735 -8.05 -3.13 -29.93
C PHE A 735 -8.53 -1.82 -29.32
N ASN A 736 -8.35 -0.72 -30.05
CA ASN A 736 -8.94 0.57 -29.69
C ASN A 736 -10.24 0.76 -30.46
N LYS A 737 -11.37 0.61 -29.78
CA LYS A 737 -12.69 0.66 -30.41
C LYS A 737 -12.98 2.01 -31.08
N GLY A 738 -12.64 3.11 -30.41
CA GLY A 738 -13.09 4.45 -30.80
C GLY A 738 -14.61 4.54 -31.04
N PHE A 739 -15.01 5.20 -32.13
CA PHE A 739 -16.42 5.39 -32.52
C PHE A 739 -16.89 4.46 -33.66
N THR A 740 -16.13 3.41 -33.99
CA THR A 740 -16.44 2.52 -35.13
C THR A 740 -17.15 1.24 -34.68
N GLU A 741 -17.87 0.64 -35.63
CA GLU A 741 -18.32 -0.75 -35.50
C GLU A 741 -17.17 -1.70 -35.79
N TRP A 742 -17.15 -2.83 -35.07
CA TRP A 742 -16.13 -3.85 -35.22
C TRP A 742 -16.76 -5.19 -35.53
N SER A 743 -16.13 -5.93 -36.44
CA SER A 743 -16.47 -7.31 -36.74
C SER A 743 -15.19 -8.15 -36.62
N ILE A 744 -15.08 -8.93 -35.54
CA ILE A 744 -13.91 -9.74 -35.22
C ILE A 744 -14.18 -11.19 -35.60
N PRO A 745 -13.47 -11.77 -36.59
CA PRO A 745 -13.64 -13.17 -36.95
C PRO A 745 -13.14 -14.07 -35.82
N LEU A 746 -13.93 -15.07 -35.43
CA LEU A 746 -13.55 -16.08 -34.45
C LEU A 746 -13.40 -17.44 -35.13
N ARG A 747 -12.24 -18.05 -34.95
CA ARG A 747 -11.92 -19.37 -35.50
C ARG A 747 -12.05 -20.40 -34.40
N THR A 748 -12.85 -21.43 -34.66
CA THR A 748 -13.01 -22.58 -33.76
C THR A 748 -12.48 -23.84 -34.41
N LYS A 749 -11.81 -24.71 -33.65
CA LYS A 749 -11.37 -26.04 -34.09
C LYS A 749 -11.84 -27.09 -33.09
N ALA A 750 -12.27 -28.26 -33.56
CA ALA A 750 -12.50 -29.42 -32.69
C ALA A 750 -11.99 -30.72 -33.31
N LEU A 751 -11.65 -31.65 -32.43
CA LEU A 751 -11.08 -32.95 -32.78
C LEU A 751 -12.08 -33.93 -33.38
N SER A 752 -13.33 -33.82 -32.94
CA SER A 752 -14.38 -34.77 -33.31
C SER A 752 -15.66 -34.02 -33.62
N GLN A 753 -16.42 -34.57 -34.56
CA GLN A 753 -17.72 -34.02 -34.89
C GLN A 753 -18.65 -34.19 -33.68
N GLY A 754 -19.24 -33.08 -33.23
CA GLY A 754 -20.06 -33.07 -32.03
C GLY A 754 -20.78 -31.75 -31.81
N ILE A 755 -21.72 -31.76 -30.86
CA ILE A 755 -22.35 -30.54 -30.36
C ILE A 755 -21.37 -29.89 -29.38
N HIS A 756 -21.12 -28.61 -29.59
CA HIS A 756 -20.29 -27.75 -28.74
C HIS A 756 -21.10 -26.52 -28.33
N SER A 757 -20.76 -25.90 -27.21
CA SER A 757 -21.31 -24.61 -26.78
C SER A 757 -20.31 -23.49 -27.04
N ILE A 758 -20.81 -22.31 -27.44
CA ILE A 758 -20.08 -21.05 -27.30
C ILE A 758 -20.70 -20.24 -26.16
N GLU A 759 -19.87 -19.79 -25.23
CA GLU A 759 -20.26 -19.23 -23.94
C GLU A 759 -19.59 -17.88 -23.73
N PHE A 760 -20.28 -16.96 -23.06
CA PHE A 760 -19.83 -15.59 -22.84
C PHE A 760 -19.77 -15.24 -21.36
N PHE A 761 -18.62 -14.71 -20.93
CA PHE A 761 -18.38 -14.28 -19.55
C PHE A 761 -17.73 -12.90 -19.53
N SER A 762 -17.92 -12.19 -18.42
CA SER A 762 -17.32 -10.86 -18.23
C SER A 762 -17.69 -9.88 -19.37
N VAL A 763 -18.92 -9.99 -19.89
CA VAL A 763 -19.43 -9.18 -20.99
C VAL A 763 -19.43 -7.69 -20.61
N SER A 764 -19.55 -7.38 -19.32
CA SER A 764 -19.46 -6.01 -18.79
C SER A 764 -18.09 -5.34 -18.96
N GLU A 765 -17.02 -6.11 -19.20
CA GLU A 765 -15.69 -5.56 -19.51
C GLU A 765 -15.66 -4.88 -20.88
N MET A 766 -16.68 -5.09 -21.71
CA MET A 766 -16.88 -4.43 -23.00
C MET A 766 -18.00 -3.40 -22.89
N SER A 767 -17.65 -2.12 -22.75
CA SER A 767 -18.60 -1.02 -22.57
C SER A 767 -19.19 -0.55 -23.91
N VAL A 768 -20.09 -1.36 -24.48
CA VAL A 768 -20.69 -1.13 -25.81
C VAL A 768 -22.22 -1.29 -25.77
N PRO A 769 -22.99 -0.62 -26.65
CA PRO A 769 -24.45 -0.61 -26.56
C PRO A 769 -25.09 -1.95 -26.93
N CYS A 770 -24.38 -2.80 -27.67
CA CYS A 770 -24.82 -4.12 -28.08
C CYS A 770 -23.64 -4.93 -28.63
N MET A 771 -23.82 -6.25 -28.61
CA MET A 771 -22.95 -7.22 -29.26
C MET A 771 -23.79 -8.42 -29.72
N TYR A 772 -23.44 -8.98 -30.87
CA TYR A 772 -24.00 -10.24 -31.35
C TYR A 772 -22.94 -11.08 -32.03
N ILE A 773 -23.16 -12.38 -32.04
CA ILE A 773 -22.30 -13.34 -32.73
C ILE A 773 -23.07 -13.93 -33.91
N GLU A 774 -22.48 -13.85 -35.09
CA GLU A 774 -23.01 -14.46 -36.31
C GLU A 774 -22.32 -15.81 -36.54
N ASP A 775 -23.11 -16.88 -36.72
CA ASP A 775 -22.63 -18.17 -37.19
C ASP A 775 -22.60 -18.16 -38.73
N THR A 776 -21.42 -18.04 -39.32
CA THR A 776 -21.27 -17.84 -40.78
C THR A 776 -21.64 -19.07 -41.61
N PHE A 777 -21.82 -20.24 -40.98
CA PHE A 777 -22.22 -21.47 -41.66
C PHE A 777 -23.73 -21.62 -41.73
N THR A 778 -24.45 -21.22 -40.69
CA THR A 778 -25.92 -21.27 -40.66
C THR A 778 -26.57 -19.97 -41.13
N GLY A 779 -25.88 -18.85 -40.98
CA GLY A 779 -26.40 -17.49 -41.19
C GLY A 779 -27.22 -16.95 -40.02
N GLU A 780 -27.29 -17.68 -38.91
CA GLU A 780 -28.02 -17.26 -37.70
C GLU A 780 -27.15 -16.31 -36.85
N SER A 781 -27.80 -15.39 -36.14
CA SER A 781 -27.15 -14.44 -35.24
C SER A 781 -27.74 -14.52 -33.84
N TYR A 782 -26.88 -14.42 -32.82
CA TYR A 782 -27.28 -14.56 -31.42
C TYR A 782 -26.74 -13.39 -30.58
N PRO A 783 -27.52 -12.84 -29.63
CA PRO A 783 -27.03 -11.76 -28.78
C PRO A 783 -25.93 -12.25 -27.83
N VAL A 784 -24.90 -11.44 -27.61
CA VAL A 784 -23.84 -11.72 -26.62
C VAL A 784 -24.28 -11.11 -25.29
N LEU A 785 -24.67 -11.97 -24.34
CA LEU A 785 -25.15 -11.59 -23.01
C LEU A 785 -24.37 -12.38 -21.96
N GLU A 786 -24.23 -11.80 -20.76
CA GLU A 786 -23.55 -12.45 -19.63
C GLU A 786 -24.16 -13.84 -19.34
N GLY A 787 -23.32 -14.88 -19.37
CA GLY A 787 -23.72 -16.26 -19.12
C GLY A 787 -24.55 -16.92 -20.23
N ALA A 788 -24.72 -16.26 -21.39
CA ALA A 788 -25.38 -16.88 -22.53
C ALA A 788 -24.53 -18.02 -23.10
N SER A 789 -25.21 -19.07 -23.57
CA SER A 789 -24.59 -20.25 -24.17
C SER A 789 -25.41 -20.69 -25.38
N TYR A 790 -24.73 -20.97 -26.50
CA TYR A 790 -25.36 -21.42 -27.74
C TYR A 790 -24.72 -22.70 -28.26
N ASP A 791 -25.55 -23.72 -28.45
CA ASP A 791 -25.11 -25.00 -28.99
C ASP A 791 -25.03 -24.97 -30.51
N PHE A 792 -23.92 -25.46 -31.06
CA PHE A 792 -23.72 -25.61 -32.49
C PHE A 792 -23.06 -26.95 -32.83
N LEU A 793 -23.36 -27.47 -34.01
CA LEU A 793 -22.71 -28.68 -34.52
C LEU A 793 -21.42 -28.28 -35.22
N MET A 794 -20.29 -28.72 -34.68
CA MET A 794 -18.99 -28.61 -35.34
C MET A 794 -18.66 -29.95 -35.99
N SER A 795 -18.42 -29.95 -37.30
CA SER A 795 -18.22 -31.18 -38.11
C SER A 795 -16.85 -31.32 -38.76
N ASP A 796 -15.99 -30.29 -38.66
CA ASP A 796 -14.66 -30.29 -39.25
C ASP A 796 -13.66 -29.41 -38.47
N THR A 797 -12.39 -29.51 -38.86
CA THR A 797 -11.27 -28.65 -38.47
C THR A 797 -10.97 -27.62 -39.56
N THR A 798 -11.98 -26.96 -40.12
CA THR A 798 -11.72 -25.94 -41.15
C THR A 798 -10.91 -24.78 -40.58
N SER A 799 -10.00 -24.24 -41.39
CA SER A 799 -9.18 -23.08 -41.05
C SER A 799 -9.90 -21.74 -41.27
N ILE A 800 -11.19 -21.78 -41.64
CA ILE A 800 -11.99 -20.59 -41.90
C ILE A 800 -12.66 -20.18 -40.58
N PRO A 801 -12.68 -18.89 -40.20
CA PRO A 801 -13.43 -18.41 -39.05
C PRO A 801 -14.89 -18.87 -39.10
N ARG A 802 -15.37 -19.45 -37.99
CA ARG A 802 -16.75 -19.98 -37.88
C ARG A 802 -17.71 -18.88 -37.50
N PHE A 803 -17.30 -17.99 -36.60
CA PHE A 803 -18.16 -16.93 -36.10
C PHE A 803 -17.62 -15.56 -36.45
N LEU A 804 -18.50 -14.58 -36.47
CA LEU A 804 -18.15 -13.16 -36.54
C LEU A 804 -18.74 -12.47 -35.31
N LEU A 805 -17.88 -11.95 -34.44
CA LEU A 805 -18.29 -11.14 -33.30
C LEU A 805 -18.49 -9.71 -33.76
N HIS A 806 -19.72 -9.23 -33.68
CA HIS A 806 -20.08 -7.87 -34.03
C HIS A 806 -20.23 -7.01 -32.77
N ILE A 807 -19.56 -5.87 -32.76
CA ILE A 807 -19.49 -4.95 -31.62
C ILE A 807 -19.97 -3.57 -32.08
N GLY A 808 -21.12 -3.13 -31.55
CA GLY A 808 -21.78 -1.89 -31.97
C GLY A 808 -21.07 -0.63 -31.47
N LYS A 809 -21.08 0.44 -32.25
CA LYS A 809 -20.49 1.75 -31.88
C LYS A 809 -21.37 2.52 -30.88
N ASN A 810 -20.75 3.39 -30.07
CA ASN A 810 -21.51 4.37 -29.29
C ASN A 810 -22.09 5.45 -30.22
N ILE A 811 -23.36 5.82 -30.02
CA ILE A 811 -24.07 6.83 -30.82
C ILE A 811 -24.28 8.07 -29.96
N GLU A 812 -23.70 9.20 -30.37
CA GLU A 812 -23.89 10.48 -29.71
C GLU A 812 -25.20 11.14 -30.13
N ILE A 813 -25.93 11.68 -29.16
CA ILE A 813 -27.20 12.41 -29.35
C ILE A 813 -27.00 13.82 -28.79
N GLU A 814 -27.03 14.82 -29.65
CA GLU A 814 -26.99 16.24 -29.27
C GLU A 814 -28.38 16.84 -29.38
N THR A 815 -28.82 17.58 -28.36
CA THR A 815 -30.14 18.24 -28.35
C THR A 815 -30.00 19.76 -28.21
N THR A 816 -30.93 20.50 -28.81
CA THR A 816 -31.10 21.94 -28.59
C THR A 816 -32.47 22.18 -27.97
N ASP A 817 -32.49 22.81 -26.81
CA ASP A 817 -33.69 23.16 -26.05
C ASP A 817 -34.45 24.37 -26.65
N LEU A 818 -35.72 24.54 -26.27
CA LEU A 818 -36.56 25.63 -26.73
C LEU A 818 -36.11 26.98 -26.14
N LYS A 819 -36.21 28.04 -26.94
CA LYS A 819 -35.92 29.41 -26.47
C LYS A 819 -37.07 30.03 -25.69
N CYS A 820 -38.31 29.78 -26.12
CA CYS A 820 -39.53 30.30 -25.51
C CYS A 820 -40.46 29.16 -25.10
N ASN A 821 -41.21 29.38 -24.03
CA ASN A 821 -42.24 28.44 -23.59
C ASN A 821 -43.30 28.28 -24.69
N GLY A 822 -43.62 27.04 -25.06
CA GLY A 822 -44.63 26.71 -26.07
C GLY A 822 -44.19 26.87 -27.53
N ASP A 823 -42.94 27.25 -27.80
CA ASP A 823 -42.40 27.27 -29.17
C ASP A 823 -42.13 25.85 -29.69
N ALA A 824 -41.68 25.76 -30.94
CA ALA A 824 -41.26 24.50 -31.56
C ALA A 824 -39.94 24.75 -32.31
N ASP A 825 -38.92 25.19 -31.59
CA ASP A 825 -37.60 25.51 -32.15
C ASP A 825 -36.46 24.63 -31.59
N GLY A 826 -36.81 23.57 -30.85
CA GLY A 826 -35.85 22.56 -30.43
C GLY A 826 -35.39 21.65 -31.58
N SER A 827 -34.26 20.97 -31.37
CA SER A 827 -33.71 20.05 -32.35
C SER A 827 -32.93 18.89 -31.71
N VAL A 828 -32.70 17.84 -32.49
CA VAL A 828 -31.78 16.75 -32.15
C VAL A 828 -30.89 16.43 -33.34
N VAL A 829 -29.62 16.11 -33.07
CA VAL A 829 -28.62 15.66 -34.04
C VAL A 829 -28.07 14.32 -33.58
N ILE A 830 -28.10 13.31 -34.46
CA ILE A 830 -27.66 11.94 -34.17
C ILE A 830 -26.80 11.44 -35.33
N ASN A 831 -25.57 11.01 -35.09
CA ASN A 831 -24.73 10.46 -36.16
C ASN A 831 -24.84 8.93 -36.26
N LEU A 832 -25.61 8.45 -37.24
CA LEU A 832 -25.79 7.03 -37.52
C LEU A 832 -24.76 6.47 -38.51
N ASP A 833 -23.91 7.31 -39.14
CA ASP A 833 -22.97 6.94 -40.22
C ASP A 833 -23.58 6.13 -41.37
N THR A 834 -24.89 6.27 -41.59
CA THR A 834 -25.62 5.66 -42.69
C THR A 834 -26.15 6.74 -43.64
N ALA A 835 -26.39 6.35 -44.89
CA ALA A 835 -26.78 7.30 -45.93
C ALA A 835 -28.17 7.90 -45.68
N TRP A 836 -29.23 7.15 -45.98
CA TRP A 836 -30.62 7.55 -45.78
C TRP A 836 -31.30 6.55 -44.87
N VAL A 837 -31.97 7.06 -43.83
CA VAL A 837 -32.67 6.26 -42.82
C VAL A 837 -34.14 6.60 -42.79
N SER A 838 -34.98 5.58 -42.72
CA SER A 838 -36.41 5.76 -42.40
C SER A 838 -36.55 5.76 -40.88
N TYR A 839 -37.33 6.67 -40.33
CA TYR A 839 -37.54 6.76 -38.89
C TYR A 839 -39.00 6.95 -38.52
N SER A 840 -39.34 6.63 -37.27
CA SER A 840 -40.58 6.98 -36.61
C SER A 840 -40.25 7.63 -35.26
N LEU A 841 -40.73 8.85 -35.05
CA LEU A 841 -40.46 9.66 -33.87
C LEU A 841 -41.75 9.79 -33.07
N THR A 842 -41.74 9.31 -31.83
CA THR A 842 -42.86 9.39 -30.90
C THR A 842 -42.64 10.49 -29.87
N HIS A 843 -43.50 11.51 -29.81
CA HIS A 843 -43.46 12.57 -28.79
C HIS A 843 -44.44 12.27 -27.65
N ASN A 844 -43.93 12.30 -26.41
CA ASN A 844 -44.68 12.06 -25.16
C ASN A 844 -45.56 10.80 -25.17
N ASN A 845 -45.16 9.75 -25.89
CA ASN A 845 -45.91 8.51 -26.12
C ASN A 845 -47.28 8.68 -26.82
N ILE A 846 -47.51 9.79 -27.53
CA ILE A 846 -48.83 10.12 -28.10
C ILE A 846 -48.76 10.27 -29.62
N ASP A 847 -47.80 11.04 -30.13
CA ASP A 847 -47.75 11.41 -31.54
C ASP A 847 -46.60 10.69 -32.23
N ASN A 848 -46.90 9.86 -33.25
CA ASN A 848 -45.90 9.18 -34.05
C ASN A 848 -45.78 9.82 -35.44
N THR A 849 -44.65 10.48 -35.69
CA THR A 849 -44.29 11.06 -36.98
C THR A 849 -43.24 10.21 -37.68
N THR A 850 -43.48 9.81 -38.93
CA THR A 850 -42.52 9.03 -39.72
C THR A 850 -41.84 9.90 -40.78
N GLY A 851 -40.56 9.66 -41.05
CA GLY A 851 -39.79 10.40 -42.05
C GLY A 851 -38.68 9.59 -42.72
N LEU A 852 -38.02 10.21 -43.71
CA LEU A 852 -36.84 9.68 -44.40
C LEU A 852 -35.82 10.81 -44.49
N GLU A 853 -34.70 10.68 -43.80
CA GLU A 853 -33.67 11.74 -43.70
C GLU A 853 -32.26 11.16 -43.86
N GLN A 854 -31.27 12.03 -44.02
CA GLN A 854 -29.87 11.61 -44.03
C GLN A 854 -29.47 11.10 -42.63
N GLY A 855 -28.71 9.99 -42.55
CA GLY A 855 -28.27 9.39 -41.28
C GLY A 855 -26.91 9.87 -40.78
N ASN A 856 -26.21 10.71 -41.55
CA ASN A 856 -24.87 11.21 -41.24
C ASN A 856 -24.78 12.74 -41.44
N PRO A 857 -25.15 13.54 -40.42
CA PRO A 857 -25.97 13.17 -39.27
C PRO A 857 -27.47 13.21 -39.58
N LEU A 858 -28.28 12.48 -38.81
CA LEU A 858 -29.73 12.64 -38.71
C LEU A 858 -30.04 13.89 -37.88
N GLN A 859 -30.68 14.87 -38.51
CA GLN A 859 -31.04 16.14 -37.89
C GLN A 859 -32.54 16.34 -37.95
N LEU A 860 -33.19 16.39 -36.79
CA LEU A 860 -34.62 16.67 -36.67
C LEU A 860 -34.80 18.03 -35.97
N GLU A 861 -35.46 18.95 -36.65
CA GLU A 861 -35.73 20.31 -36.16
C GLU A 861 -37.23 20.52 -35.93
N GLY A 862 -37.58 21.61 -35.25
CA GLY A 862 -38.98 21.96 -35.03
C GLY A 862 -39.61 21.19 -33.88
N LEU A 863 -38.79 20.70 -32.93
CA LEU A 863 -39.24 19.90 -31.81
C LEU A 863 -39.82 20.80 -30.71
N GLN A 864 -40.87 20.30 -30.06
CA GLN A 864 -41.52 20.91 -28.90
C GLN A 864 -40.91 20.37 -27.60
N GLY A 865 -41.14 21.05 -26.48
CA GLY A 865 -40.76 20.53 -25.16
C GLY A 865 -41.37 19.15 -24.88
N GLY A 866 -40.59 18.23 -24.32
CA GLY A 866 -41.06 16.91 -23.91
C GLY A 866 -40.06 15.77 -24.18
N THR A 867 -40.54 14.54 -23.97
CA THR A 867 -39.77 13.31 -24.18
C THR A 867 -40.03 12.72 -25.56
N TYR A 868 -38.99 12.24 -26.21
CA TYR A 868 -39.00 11.68 -27.54
C TYR A 868 -38.45 10.25 -27.54
N ASN A 869 -39.11 9.35 -28.27
CA ASN A 869 -38.62 8.02 -28.62
C ASN A 869 -38.50 7.95 -30.14
N LEU A 870 -37.28 7.88 -30.65
CA LEU A 870 -36.95 7.80 -32.07
C LEU A 870 -36.63 6.35 -32.43
N GLN A 871 -37.38 5.76 -33.34
CA GLN A 871 -37.13 4.44 -33.91
C GLN A 871 -36.62 4.56 -35.35
N ILE A 872 -35.52 3.89 -35.69
CA ILE A 872 -34.95 3.79 -37.04
C ILE A 872 -35.35 2.45 -37.66
N ASP A 873 -36.05 2.49 -38.79
CA ASP A 873 -36.52 1.30 -39.49
C ASP A 873 -35.39 0.70 -40.36
N GLY A 874 -35.11 -0.60 -40.18
CA GLY A 874 -34.08 -1.32 -40.95
C GLY A 874 -32.64 -1.09 -40.47
N ALA A 875 -32.48 -0.71 -39.20
CA ALA A 875 -31.19 -0.48 -38.53
C ALA A 875 -30.40 -1.77 -38.22
N ASP A 876 -30.23 -2.65 -39.21
CA ASP A 876 -29.44 -3.88 -39.03
C ASP A 876 -27.96 -3.56 -38.74
N ASN A 877 -27.47 -2.42 -39.24
CA ASN A 877 -26.10 -1.92 -39.07
C ASN A 877 -25.93 -0.95 -37.89
N LEU A 878 -26.84 -0.99 -36.91
CA LEU A 878 -26.66 -0.33 -35.60
C LEU A 878 -26.70 -1.38 -34.50
N CYS A 879 -26.25 -2.59 -34.86
CA CYS A 879 -26.10 -3.70 -33.92
C CYS A 879 -27.44 -4.02 -33.20
N GLY A 880 -28.54 -3.86 -33.96
CA GLY A 880 -29.90 -4.17 -33.53
C GLY A 880 -30.48 -3.17 -32.51
N GLN A 881 -29.91 -1.97 -32.36
CA GLN A 881 -30.49 -0.85 -31.59
C GLN A 881 -31.31 0.05 -32.53
N PRO A 882 -32.62 -0.19 -32.69
CA PRO A 882 -33.46 0.65 -33.53
C PRO A 882 -33.96 1.89 -32.79
N THR A 883 -33.89 1.99 -31.45
CA THR A 883 -34.58 3.02 -30.68
C THR A 883 -33.64 3.91 -29.87
N PHE A 884 -33.92 5.22 -29.88
CA PHE A 884 -33.18 6.26 -29.16
C PHE A 884 -34.16 7.12 -28.35
N ASP A 885 -33.86 7.36 -27.08
CA ASP A 885 -34.67 8.21 -26.21
C ASP A 885 -33.92 9.52 -25.90
N PHE A 886 -34.62 10.65 -25.97
CA PHE A 886 -34.10 11.96 -25.59
C PHE A 886 -35.21 12.90 -25.12
N SER A 887 -34.84 14.05 -24.55
CA SER A 887 -35.80 15.08 -24.14
C SER A 887 -35.37 16.45 -24.62
N ILE A 888 -36.34 17.26 -25.02
CA ILE A 888 -36.16 18.68 -25.29
C ILE A 888 -36.81 19.46 -24.14
N ILE A 889 -36.05 20.36 -23.52
CA ILE A 889 -36.51 21.15 -22.38
C ILE A 889 -37.07 22.49 -22.89
N GLU A 890 -38.09 23.01 -22.22
CA GLU A 890 -38.61 24.35 -22.45
C GLU A 890 -38.54 25.20 -21.17
N PRO A 891 -38.32 26.52 -21.27
CA PRO A 891 -38.34 27.39 -20.11
C PRO A 891 -39.77 27.51 -19.55
N ASP A 892 -39.89 27.84 -18.26
CA ASP A 892 -41.19 28.13 -17.64
C ASP A 892 -41.88 29.32 -18.33
N ALA A 893 -43.21 29.29 -18.45
CA ALA A 893 -43.96 30.43 -18.99
C ALA A 893 -43.74 31.69 -18.13
N MET A 894 -43.51 32.85 -18.78
CA MET A 894 -43.43 34.12 -18.06
C MET A 894 -44.73 34.41 -17.30
N GLN A 895 -44.60 34.73 -16.01
CA GLN A 895 -45.68 35.12 -15.10
C GLN A 895 -45.36 36.49 -14.51
N VAL A 896 -46.37 37.34 -14.40
CA VAL A 896 -46.23 38.69 -13.87
C VAL A 896 -47.25 38.89 -12.76
N SER A 897 -46.78 39.37 -11.63
CA SER A 897 -47.64 39.90 -10.58
C SER A 897 -47.44 41.41 -10.47
N ALA A 898 -48.49 42.13 -10.08
CA ALA A 898 -48.46 43.58 -9.98
C ALA A 898 -49.03 44.07 -8.66
N ASN A 899 -48.39 45.08 -8.10
CA ASN A 899 -48.88 45.88 -6.99
C ASN A 899 -49.33 47.25 -7.53
N ILE A 900 -50.61 47.57 -7.41
CA ILE A 900 -51.22 48.77 -7.99
C ILE A 900 -51.73 49.68 -6.87
N ASN A 901 -51.31 50.95 -6.88
CA ASN A 901 -51.87 52.00 -6.05
C ASN A 901 -52.73 52.94 -6.91
N ASP A 902 -54.01 53.04 -6.56
CA ASP A 902 -54.98 53.94 -7.19
C ASP A 902 -54.71 55.41 -6.86
N GLU A 903 -55.10 56.32 -7.76
CA GLU A 903 -54.94 57.77 -7.56
C GLU A 903 -56.05 58.34 -6.65
N VAL A 904 -55.71 59.35 -5.84
CA VAL A 904 -56.61 60.00 -4.88
C VAL A 904 -56.84 61.47 -5.20
N PHE A 905 -55.78 62.20 -5.52
CA PHE A 905 -55.82 63.66 -5.71
C PHE A 905 -55.36 64.11 -7.11
N GLY A 906 -55.16 63.17 -8.03
CA GLY A 906 -54.54 63.35 -9.34
C GLY A 906 -53.01 63.20 -9.31
N TYR A 907 -52.48 62.40 -10.24
CA TYR A 907 -51.04 62.12 -10.43
C TYR A 907 -50.33 61.46 -9.23
N ASP A 908 -51.03 60.65 -8.43
CA ASP A 908 -50.46 59.94 -7.27
C ASP A 908 -50.63 58.41 -7.32
N GLY A 909 -51.03 57.83 -8.46
CA GLY A 909 -51.09 56.37 -8.66
C GLY A 909 -49.74 55.73 -9.02
N SER A 910 -49.61 54.40 -8.84
CA SER A 910 -48.40 53.64 -9.23
C SER A 910 -48.70 52.19 -9.61
N ILE A 911 -47.83 51.57 -10.42
CA ILE A 911 -47.83 50.14 -10.73
C ILE A 911 -46.39 49.61 -10.56
N GLU A 912 -46.21 48.58 -9.74
CA GLU A 912 -44.94 47.87 -9.52
C GLU A 912 -45.10 46.41 -9.95
N LEU A 913 -44.21 45.89 -10.81
CA LEU A 913 -44.27 44.52 -11.34
C LEU A 913 -43.20 43.61 -10.74
N GLU A 914 -43.56 42.35 -10.54
CA GLU A 914 -42.63 41.25 -10.25
C GLU A 914 -42.83 40.13 -11.29
N VAL A 915 -41.79 39.84 -12.07
CA VAL A 915 -41.80 38.85 -13.16
C VAL A 915 -41.03 37.60 -12.74
N SER A 916 -41.58 36.43 -13.07
CA SER A 916 -40.95 35.11 -12.88
C SER A 916 -41.17 34.23 -14.12
N GLY A 917 -40.37 33.18 -14.33
CA GLY A 917 -40.40 32.38 -15.57
C GLY A 917 -39.74 33.08 -16.76
N GLY A 918 -39.73 32.46 -17.94
CA GLY A 918 -38.93 32.89 -19.10
C GLY A 918 -37.43 32.94 -18.78
N SER A 919 -36.65 33.59 -19.66
CA SER A 919 -35.20 33.72 -19.50
C SER A 919 -34.79 35.16 -19.18
N ALA A 920 -34.46 35.48 -17.93
CA ALA A 920 -33.96 36.81 -17.56
C ALA A 920 -32.65 37.18 -18.30
N PRO A 921 -32.37 38.48 -18.55
CA PRO A 921 -33.06 39.69 -18.08
C PRO A 921 -34.33 40.04 -18.87
N TYR A 922 -35.23 40.82 -18.24
CA TYR A 922 -36.47 41.31 -18.86
C TYR A 922 -36.37 42.77 -19.31
N VAL A 923 -37.09 43.12 -20.38
CA VAL A 923 -37.29 44.47 -20.90
C VAL A 923 -38.77 44.81 -20.83
N PHE A 924 -39.08 46.01 -20.30
CA PHE A 924 -40.45 46.48 -20.10
C PHE A 924 -40.74 47.69 -20.98
N GLU A 925 -41.78 47.60 -21.78
CA GLU A 925 -42.27 48.70 -22.62
C GLU A 925 -43.70 49.06 -22.26
N TRP A 926 -43.88 50.21 -21.62
CA TRP A 926 -45.20 50.67 -21.19
C TRP A 926 -45.88 51.55 -22.25
N SER A 927 -47.21 51.45 -22.34
CA SER A 927 -48.09 52.27 -23.21
C SER A 927 -47.96 53.79 -23.02
N ASN A 928 -47.49 54.25 -21.86
CA ASN A 928 -47.21 55.66 -21.58
C ASN A 928 -45.78 56.09 -21.97
N GLY A 929 -44.98 55.18 -22.55
CA GLY A 929 -43.59 55.40 -22.94
C GLY A 929 -42.57 55.27 -21.81
N ALA A 930 -42.97 54.80 -20.62
CA ALA A 930 -42.05 54.57 -19.51
C ALA A 930 -41.28 53.25 -19.66
N TYR A 931 -40.15 53.15 -18.98
CA TYR A 931 -39.27 51.97 -18.93
C TYR A 931 -39.07 51.50 -17.49
N GLY A 932 -38.86 50.20 -17.31
CA GLY A 932 -38.65 49.56 -16.00
C GLY A 932 -39.85 48.77 -15.52
N ASP A 933 -39.63 47.98 -14.47
CA ASP A 933 -40.63 47.14 -13.82
C ASP A 933 -41.66 47.94 -13.00
N SER A 934 -41.38 49.21 -12.70
CA SER A 934 -42.25 50.07 -11.89
C SER A 934 -42.47 51.45 -12.50
N ILE A 935 -43.71 51.93 -12.50
CA ILE A 935 -44.12 53.26 -12.98
C ILE A 935 -44.95 54.02 -11.93
N TYR A 936 -44.73 55.33 -11.82
CA TYR A 936 -45.29 56.20 -10.77
C TYR A 936 -45.92 57.47 -11.37
N ASP A 937 -46.53 58.31 -10.51
CA ASP A 937 -47.21 59.57 -10.86
C ASP A 937 -48.34 59.38 -11.89
N LEU A 938 -49.06 58.26 -11.75
CA LEU A 938 -50.09 57.83 -12.70
C LEU A 938 -51.43 58.52 -12.41
N VAL A 939 -52.18 58.74 -13.48
CA VAL A 939 -53.58 59.18 -13.42
C VAL A 939 -54.49 57.98 -13.62
N ALA A 940 -55.76 58.10 -13.26
CA ALA A 940 -56.73 57.04 -13.46
C ALA A 940 -56.86 56.68 -14.96
N SER A 941 -56.37 55.50 -15.35
CA SER A 941 -56.33 55.00 -16.73
C SER A 941 -55.98 53.52 -16.75
N THR A 942 -56.04 52.90 -17.93
CA THR A 942 -55.48 51.57 -18.18
C THR A 942 -54.09 51.71 -18.79
N TYR A 943 -53.11 51.02 -18.21
CA TYR A 943 -51.72 50.94 -18.66
C TYR A 943 -51.44 49.54 -19.19
N VAL A 944 -50.89 49.46 -20.40
CA VAL A 944 -50.40 48.22 -21.02
C VAL A 944 -48.89 48.15 -20.87
N VAL A 945 -48.34 46.97 -20.59
CA VAL A 945 -46.90 46.68 -20.62
C VAL A 945 -46.64 45.48 -21.52
N ASN A 946 -45.66 45.61 -22.42
CA ASN A 946 -45.05 44.49 -23.13
C ASN A 946 -43.74 44.12 -22.43
N ILE A 947 -43.61 42.85 -22.07
CA ILE A 947 -42.43 42.32 -21.37
C ILE A 947 -41.73 41.36 -22.31
N TYR A 948 -40.45 41.62 -22.59
CA TYR A 948 -39.59 40.74 -23.36
C TYR A 948 -38.54 40.11 -22.46
N ASP A 949 -38.27 38.82 -22.62
CA ASP A 949 -37.15 38.16 -21.96
C ASP A 949 -35.85 38.23 -22.79
N TYR A 950 -34.78 37.57 -22.35
CA TYR A 950 -33.48 37.53 -23.02
C TYR A 950 -33.54 36.99 -24.46
N TYR A 951 -34.42 36.02 -24.71
CA TYR A 951 -34.63 35.43 -26.03
C TYR A 951 -35.70 36.14 -26.86
N HIS A 952 -36.21 37.28 -26.38
CA HIS A 952 -37.27 38.09 -26.98
C HIS A 952 -38.64 37.39 -26.99
N CYS A 953 -38.89 36.46 -26.06
CA CYS A 953 -40.23 35.94 -25.82
C CYS A 953 -41.10 37.08 -25.25
N GLU A 954 -42.33 37.27 -25.76
CA GLU A 954 -43.18 38.43 -25.45
C GLU A 954 -44.38 38.07 -24.55
N LEU A 955 -44.67 38.93 -23.56
CA LEU A 955 -45.89 38.87 -22.74
C LEU A 955 -46.52 40.26 -22.61
N GLU A 956 -47.76 40.41 -23.06
CA GLU A 956 -48.57 41.64 -22.93
C GLU A 956 -49.50 41.55 -21.71
N VAL A 957 -49.49 42.56 -20.84
CA VAL A 957 -50.36 42.62 -19.64
C VAL A 957 -51.00 43.99 -19.48
N PHE A 958 -52.23 44.01 -18.93
CA PHE A 958 -53.05 45.21 -18.74
C PHE A 958 -53.30 45.48 -17.26
N TYR A 959 -53.04 46.70 -16.80
CA TYR A 959 -53.29 47.16 -15.42
C TYR A 959 -54.15 48.40 -15.40
N ASN A 960 -55.07 48.50 -14.43
CA ASN A 960 -55.96 49.64 -14.28
C ASN A 960 -55.65 50.40 -13.00
N VAL A 961 -55.44 51.71 -13.12
CA VAL A 961 -55.37 52.66 -12.00
C VAL A 961 -56.73 53.38 -11.95
N SER A 962 -57.42 53.30 -10.82
CA SER A 962 -58.72 53.94 -10.58
C SER A 962 -58.60 55.25 -9.80
N SER A 963 -59.66 56.07 -9.85
CA SER A 963 -59.80 57.28 -9.02
C SER A 963 -60.64 56.99 -7.77
N LEU A 964 -60.13 57.29 -6.58
CA LEU A 964 -60.82 57.01 -5.32
C LEU A 964 -61.80 58.11 -4.86
N MET A 965 -61.80 59.28 -5.49
CA MET A 965 -62.80 60.33 -5.26
C MET A 965 -63.70 60.43 -6.48
N ASN A 966 -64.94 59.91 -6.40
CA ASN A 966 -65.99 59.97 -7.45
C ASN A 966 -66.38 61.43 -7.84
N VAL A 967 -65.48 62.14 -8.51
CA VAL A 967 -65.64 63.47 -9.06
C VAL A 967 -65.45 63.32 -10.57
N ASN A 968 -66.53 63.45 -11.34
CA ASN A 968 -66.41 63.66 -12.79
C ASN A 968 -65.78 65.04 -12.99
N GLU A 969 -64.47 65.09 -13.12
CA GLU A 969 -63.74 66.31 -13.45
C GLU A 969 -63.96 66.64 -14.93
N LEU A 970 -64.87 67.60 -15.15
CA LEU A 970 -65.14 68.38 -16.37
C LEU A 970 -65.51 67.59 -17.64
N ALA A 971 -66.71 67.89 -18.17
CA ALA A 971 -66.96 67.68 -19.59
C ALA A 971 -66.12 68.70 -20.38
N ASP A 972 -65.34 68.23 -21.35
CA ASP A 972 -64.26 68.93 -22.08
C ASP A 972 -64.60 70.33 -22.65
N ASP A 973 -65.87 70.73 -22.70
CA ASP A 973 -66.31 71.92 -23.45
C ASP A 973 -66.50 73.20 -22.63
N ILE A 974 -66.47 73.15 -21.27
CA ILE A 974 -66.70 74.33 -20.41
C ILE A 974 -65.53 74.55 -19.46
N SER A 975 -64.97 75.76 -19.48
CA SER A 975 -63.87 76.14 -18.59
C SER A 975 -64.29 77.23 -17.61
N PHE A 976 -63.89 77.06 -16.36
CA PHE A 976 -64.02 78.06 -15.31
C PHE A 976 -62.63 78.52 -14.90
N ILE A 977 -62.41 79.83 -14.85
CA ILE A 977 -61.12 80.42 -14.51
C ILE A 977 -61.34 81.42 -13.39
N TYR A 978 -60.75 81.16 -12.22
CA TYR A 978 -60.75 82.12 -11.12
C TYR A 978 -59.58 83.11 -11.29
N HIS A 979 -59.90 84.40 -11.22
CA HIS A 979 -58.95 85.51 -11.26
C HIS A 979 -58.83 86.12 -9.85
N PRO A 980 -57.83 85.69 -9.05
CA PRO A 980 -57.71 86.14 -7.65
C PRO A 980 -57.50 87.66 -7.53
N THR A 981 -56.74 88.27 -8.44
CA THR A 981 -56.41 89.70 -8.40
C THR A 981 -57.61 90.62 -8.60
N THR A 982 -58.55 90.21 -9.46
CA THR A 982 -59.78 90.95 -9.75
C THR A 982 -60.97 90.41 -8.95
N GLN A 983 -60.79 89.37 -8.13
CA GLN A 983 -61.85 88.67 -7.42
C GLN A 983 -63.05 88.34 -8.33
N SER A 984 -62.77 87.78 -9.51
CA SER A 984 -63.79 87.38 -10.48
C SER A 984 -63.58 85.96 -10.99
N ILE A 985 -64.65 85.31 -11.46
CA ILE A 985 -64.56 84.04 -12.21
C ILE A 985 -65.03 84.29 -13.64
N SER A 986 -64.17 83.95 -14.59
CA SER A 986 -64.52 83.87 -16.01
C SER A 986 -65.02 82.47 -16.34
N ILE A 987 -66.15 82.41 -17.04
CA ILE A 987 -66.77 81.19 -17.52
C ILE A 987 -66.74 81.25 -19.03
N ILE A 988 -66.09 80.26 -19.65
CA ILE A 988 -65.86 80.22 -21.09
C ILE A 988 -66.72 79.11 -21.69
N ASN A 989 -67.32 79.40 -22.86
CA ASN A 989 -68.25 78.52 -23.60
C ASN A 989 -69.56 78.19 -22.85
N LEU A 990 -70.07 79.15 -22.09
CA LEU A 990 -71.32 79.07 -21.32
C LEU A 990 -72.56 78.79 -22.19
N SER A 991 -72.52 79.10 -23.49
CA SER A 991 -73.63 78.87 -24.43
C SER A 991 -74.04 77.40 -24.56
N THR A 992 -73.17 76.47 -24.13
CA THR A 992 -73.43 75.02 -24.10
C THR A 992 -74.16 74.54 -22.83
N LEU A 993 -74.39 75.44 -21.87
CA LEU A 993 -74.96 75.14 -20.55
C LEU A 993 -76.45 75.51 -20.49
N GLU A 994 -77.36 74.54 -20.33
CA GLU A 994 -78.79 74.78 -20.04
C GLU A 994 -79.02 75.08 -18.54
N ALA A 995 -78.28 76.04 -17.96
CA ALA A 995 -78.45 76.41 -16.54
C ALA A 995 -78.98 77.83 -16.41
N ASN A 996 -80.03 78.00 -15.59
CA ASN A 996 -80.52 79.33 -15.23
C ASN A 996 -79.75 79.93 -14.05
N ASN A 997 -79.07 79.10 -13.23
CA ASN A 997 -78.47 79.51 -11.96
C ASN A 997 -77.08 78.89 -11.74
N LEU A 998 -76.12 79.70 -11.28
CA LEU A 998 -74.84 79.28 -10.72
C LEU A 998 -74.82 79.47 -9.21
N ILE A 999 -74.36 78.44 -8.50
CA ILE A 999 -74.33 78.41 -7.04
C ILE A 999 -72.87 78.29 -6.60
N LEU A 1000 -72.40 79.26 -5.82
CA LEU A 1000 -71.10 79.19 -5.17
C LEU A 1000 -71.27 78.74 -3.72
N THR A 1001 -70.68 77.59 -3.38
CA THR A 1001 -70.68 77.02 -2.03
C THR A 1001 -69.28 76.92 -1.46
N ASP A 1002 -69.12 77.11 -0.14
CA ASP A 1002 -67.88 76.74 0.53
C ASP A 1002 -67.79 75.21 0.71
N MET A 1003 -66.63 74.71 1.15
CA MET A 1003 -66.41 73.28 1.46
C MET A 1003 -67.31 72.72 2.56
N ARG A 1004 -68.05 73.57 3.29
CA ARG A 1004 -69.05 73.14 4.29
C ARG A 1004 -70.46 73.08 3.69
N GLY A 1005 -70.60 73.27 2.39
CA GLY A 1005 -71.87 73.24 1.66
C GLY A 1005 -72.73 74.50 1.87
N ARG A 1006 -72.19 75.56 2.49
CA ARG A 1006 -72.95 76.81 2.69
C ARG A 1006 -72.91 77.64 1.42
N THR A 1007 -74.07 78.04 0.92
CA THR A 1007 -74.19 78.91 -0.26
C THR A 1007 -73.75 80.32 0.07
N ASN A 1008 -72.66 80.78 -0.56
CA ASN A 1008 -72.11 82.13 -0.38
C ASN A 1008 -72.67 83.12 -1.41
N GLN A 1009 -72.92 82.67 -2.63
CA GLN A 1009 -73.55 83.50 -3.66
C GLN A 1009 -74.39 82.66 -4.62
N LEU A 1010 -75.49 83.25 -5.08
CA LEU A 1010 -76.35 82.70 -6.14
C LEU A 1010 -76.44 83.74 -7.25
N LYS A 1011 -76.08 83.35 -8.48
CA LYS A 1011 -76.17 84.22 -9.65
C LYS A 1011 -77.09 83.59 -10.69
N ILE A 1012 -78.11 84.35 -11.10
CA ILE A 1012 -79.00 83.99 -12.21
C ILE A 1012 -78.41 84.57 -13.49
N ILE A 1013 -78.26 83.73 -14.51
CA ILE A 1013 -77.73 84.11 -15.82
C ILE A 1013 -78.82 83.90 -16.87
N ASN A 1014 -78.90 84.80 -17.86
CA ASN A 1014 -79.81 84.66 -18.98
C ASN A 1014 -79.12 83.91 -20.13
N ASN A 1015 -79.80 82.94 -20.73
CA ASN A 1015 -79.27 82.14 -21.83
C ASN A 1015 -78.90 83.02 -23.04
N GLY A 1016 -77.68 82.84 -23.57
CA GLY A 1016 -77.24 83.49 -24.82
C GLY A 1016 -75.84 84.11 -24.83
N TYR A 1017 -75.04 84.00 -23.77
CA TYR A 1017 -73.65 84.46 -23.73
C TYR A 1017 -72.67 83.31 -23.99
N GLU A 1018 -71.66 83.52 -24.84
CA GLU A 1018 -70.55 82.56 -25.01
C GLU A 1018 -69.62 82.57 -23.80
N ASN A 1019 -69.27 83.74 -23.28
CA ASN A 1019 -68.41 83.89 -22.10
C ASN A 1019 -69.07 84.85 -21.10
N TYR A 1020 -68.90 84.58 -19.81
CA TYR A 1020 -69.50 85.38 -18.73
C TYR A 1020 -68.54 85.54 -17.56
N GLU A 1021 -68.49 86.73 -16.97
CA GLU A 1021 -67.63 87.01 -15.81
C GLU A 1021 -68.48 87.37 -14.58
N ILE A 1022 -68.19 86.69 -13.46
CA ILE A 1022 -68.87 86.89 -12.18
C ILE A 1022 -67.89 87.56 -11.22
N PHE A 1023 -68.21 88.79 -10.82
CA PHE A 1023 -67.45 89.51 -9.80
C PHE A 1023 -67.88 89.07 -8.39
N LEU A 1024 -66.92 88.66 -7.56
CA LEU A 1024 -67.08 88.03 -6.24
C LEU A 1024 -66.43 88.84 -5.11
N PRO A 1025 -66.83 90.11 -4.88
CA PRO A 1025 -66.21 90.90 -3.84
C PRO A 1025 -66.63 90.35 -2.47
N GLN A 1026 -65.65 90.15 -1.57
CA GLN A 1026 -65.83 89.78 -0.13
C GLN A 1026 -65.88 88.27 0.21
N LEU A 1027 -65.26 87.36 -0.56
CA LEU A 1027 -65.07 85.97 -0.12
C LEU A 1027 -63.85 85.84 0.81
N SER A 1028 -63.97 85.09 1.91
CA SER A 1028 -62.83 84.77 2.79
C SER A 1028 -61.94 83.69 2.17
N THR A 1029 -60.66 83.63 2.55
CA THR A 1029 -59.75 82.54 2.18
C THR A 1029 -60.36 81.15 2.47
N GLY A 1030 -60.35 80.26 1.48
CA GLY A 1030 -60.91 78.91 1.55
C GLY A 1030 -61.10 78.29 0.17
N ILE A 1031 -61.36 76.99 0.11
CA ILE A 1031 -61.76 76.31 -1.13
C ILE A 1031 -63.25 76.53 -1.34
N TYR A 1032 -63.62 76.89 -2.56
CA TYR A 1032 -64.99 77.07 -2.98
C TYR A 1032 -65.29 76.18 -4.17
N GLN A 1033 -66.54 75.73 -4.22
CA GLN A 1033 -67.09 74.97 -5.32
C GLN A 1033 -68.14 75.83 -6.01
N LEU A 1034 -67.95 76.07 -7.30
CA LEU A 1034 -68.95 76.63 -8.18
C LEU A 1034 -69.68 75.48 -8.88
N THR A 1035 -70.98 75.39 -8.64
CA THR A 1035 -71.85 74.36 -9.21
C THR A 1035 -72.86 75.00 -10.16
N ALA A 1036 -72.94 74.45 -11.37
CA ALA A 1036 -74.03 74.71 -12.29
C ALA A 1036 -75.17 73.72 -12.04
N ALA A 1037 -76.35 74.23 -11.68
CA ALA A 1037 -77.53 73.40 -11.50
C ALA A 1037 -78.08 72.99 -12.88
N THR A 1038 -77.55 71.89 -13.43
CA THR A 1038 -78.05 71.25 -14.65
C THR A 1038 -78.25 69.75 -14.43
N ASN A 1039 -78.75 69.04 -15.44
CA ASN A 1039 -78.93 67.59 -15.42
C ASN A 1039 -77.59 66.82 -15.34
N LYS A 1040 -76.46 67.50 -15.57
CA LYS A 1040 -75.09 67.01 -15.38
C LYS A 1040 -74.45 67.89 -14.33
N ASN A 1041 -74.31 67.42 -13.09
CA ASN A 1041 -73.72 68.22 -12.00
C ASN A 1041 -72.25 68.56 -12.34
N ILE A 1042 -72.00 69.70 -12.98
CA ILE A 1042 -70.65 70.18 -13.29
C ILE A 1042 -70.19 71.02 -12.10
N ASN A 1043 -69.04 70.65 -11.55
CA ASN A 1043 -68.44 71.30 -10.39
C ASN A 1043 -67.05 71.78 -10.75
N PHE A 1044 -66.80 73.07 -10.52
CA PHE A 1044 -65.46 73.63 -10.57
C PHE A 1044 -65.02 74.02 -9.16
N ARG A 1045 -63.89 73.48 -8.72
CA ARG A 1045 -63.30 73.82 -7.43
C ARG A 1045 -62.12 74.74 -7.63
N PHE A 1046 -62.07 75.78 -6.83
CA PHE A 1046 -60.94 76.70 -6.81
C PHE A 1046 -60.64 77.14 -5.38
N LEU A 1047 -59.38 77.44 -5.13
CA LEU A 1047 -58.92 77.98 -3.87
C LEU A 1047 -58.93 79.51 -3.95
N VAL A 1048 -59.64 80.16 -3.02
CA VAL A 1048 -59.46 81.59 -2.72
C VAL A 1048 -58.42 81.66 -1.62
N ALA A 1049 -57.27 82.27 -1.88
CA ALA A 1049 -56.26 82.59 -0.88
C ALA A 1049 -56.06 84.11 -0.85
N ASP A 1050 -55.72 84.67 0.31
CA ASP A 1050 -55.39 86.10 0.45
C ASP A 1050 -54.11 86.49 -0.32
#